data_AF-A0A1D9GIH5-F1
#
_entry.id   AF-A0A1D9GIH5-F1
#
_cell.length_a   1.000
_cell.length_b   1.000
_cell.length_c   1.000
_cell.angle_alpha   90.00
_cell.angle_beta   90.00
_cell.angle_gamma   90.00
#
_symmetry.space_group_name_H-M   'P 1'
#
loop_
_entity.id
_entity.type
_entity.pdbx_description
1 polymer ?
#
loop_
_entity_poly.entity_id
_entity_poly.type
_entity_poly.pdbx_seq_one_letter_code
_entity_poly.pdbx_strand_id
1 'polypeptide(L)'
;MLCLGPLLLLAGCLSSSDSQQADPVVVENAVAFVKRPLLFDENSGALVGDNLADPSEFRPGARLYLKASASASAKSEDITSQAFAGSSFLNENGQLRYDVKDLHVSQDGSRLLFAMRAPDIEGADDEDQPTWNIWEYVVTTDSLRRIISSDVTAHAGQDVAPAYLPDSRIVFSSTRQRTSKAILLDEGKPQYAALEEDGDVSAFVLHVMDDDGENIEQITFNQSHDLDPVVADDGRIIFSRWDNAGQTGNNGVNLYRVNPDGTGLDYLYGRHSHDSVSETTDVQYLQPRKTDNGSLLVQLRPFESTDYASVLAEVDVGLYVESDLRVDGTPGSGQQMLVTGTGLGGEPSLQGSYGAVSPLLDGTGRYLVSWTPCRLQEIVTERIVNCTEERLESEDYSPAPPVYGLWLLDVASGTQRPVVEPAEGEQFDEAVLLRERALETFVPESQFPGDEGLLGDAGYGVLDIRSVYDIDGVDDTLPVGIAAIADPVQTPPADRPARFLRLEKPVSIPDDNVRDFDNSAFGRSRGQLMREILGYVPVEPDGSIKVAVPANVAFAISILDSEGQRIGPRHQNWLTVRPGETLECKGCHNPNNPVPHGREGAGPASVWAGATTTGLPFPNTESSLFANMGDTMAQTWTRVNDDIRKPQPDVVYVDEWTDPSVTPKAGSFTLAYSDLETTPPISGVCANDWAANCRIVINYEQHIHPLWKLNREILDGTGAVIDNYTCTSCHTNRDDGGVAQVPEAQLDLSDGPSPDEPLHFTAYRELLFPDNEQELVNGALVDKSVDTGEVLRDEEGVPILDANGMEQPIFAPVPVAASMSVNGAASSRFMGVFRAGGVHENFLSPAELRLIAEWLDIGAQYYNNPFDAPEN
;
A
#
# COMPACT_ATOMS: atom_id res chain seq x y z
N MET A 1 21.83 -16.78 81.15
CA MET A 1 21.33 -15.41 81.39
C MET A 1 21.68 -14.61 80.14
N LEU A 2 20.63 -14.21 79.41
CA LEU A 2 20.52 -13.51 78.11
C LEU A 2 21.79 -13.29 77.24
N CYS A 3 21.77 -13.85 76.03
CA CYS A 3 22.51 -13.37 74.86
C CYS A 3 21.62 -12.39 74.07
N LEU A 4 22.12 -11.18 73.79
CA LEU A 4 21.63 -10.28 72.75
C LEU A 4 22.81 -9.95 71.84
N GLY A 5 22.69 -10.20 70.54
CA GLY A 5 23.56 -9.65 69.51
C GLY A 5 22.83 -8.54 68.75
N PRO A 6 23.52 -7.50 68.24
CA PRO A 6 22.93 -6.57 67.31
C PRO A 6 23.29 -6.90 65.85
N LEU A 7 22.24 -6.92 65.03
CA LEU A 7 22.22 -6.87 63.56
C LEU A 7 22.93 -5.59 63.06
N LEU A 8 23.79 -5.73 62.05
CA LEU A 8 24.17 -4.63 61.15
C LEU A 8 23.20 -4.62 59.96
N LEU A 9 22.53 -3.48 59.75
CA LEU A 9 21.82 -3.13 58.51
C LEU A 9 22.77 -2.30 57.65
N LEU A 10 23.12 -2.78 56.46
CA LEU A 10 23.71 -1.96 55.39
C LEU A 10 22.57 -1.26 54.64
N ALA A 11 22.54 0.06 54.70
CA ALA A 11 21.75 0.91 53.80
C ALA A 11 22.60 1.23 52.55
N GLY A 12 22.14 0.79 51.38
CA GLY A 12 22.67 1.24 50.09
C GLY A 12 22.21 2.67 49.81
N CYS A 13 23.16 3.57 49.59
CA CYS A 13 22.93 4.98 49.28
C CYS A 13 22.56 5.16 47.80
N LEU A 14 21.37 5.70 47.53
CA LEU A 14 21.09 6.48 46.32
C LEU A 14 21.83 7.82 46.46
N SER A 15 22.79 8.08 45.59
CA SER A 15 23.55 9.32 45.56
C SER A 15 22.67 10.50 45.14
N SER A 16 22.11 11.21 46.11
CA SER A 16 21.71 12.61 45.93
C SER A 16 22.97 13.46 45.83
N SER A 17 23.29 13.96 44.64
CA SER A 17 24.30 15.01 44.48
C SER A 17 23.65 16.27 43.93
N ASP A 18 23.95 17.37 44.61
CA ASP A 18 23.53 18.74 44.36
C ASP A 18 23.69 19.16 42.89
N SER A 19 22.56 19.33 42.21
CA SER A 19 22.43 20.16 41.00
C SER A 19 20.96 20.57 40.79
N GLN A 20 20.33 21.17 41.81
CA GLN A 20 19.03 21.83 41.66
C GLN A 20 19.18 23.22 41.02
N GLN A 21 19.66 23.27 39.78
CA GLN A 21 19.22 24.32 38.88
C GLN A 21 18.12 23.67 38.04
N ALA A 22 16.87 24.02 38.34
CA ALA A 22 15.74 23.53 37.58
C ALA A 22 15.90 23.97 36.12
N ASP A 23 15.68 23.04 35.19
CA ASP A 23 15.90 23.29 33.79
C ASP A 23 14.94 24.39 33.29
N PRO A 24 15.43 25.56 32.85
CA PRO A 24 14.58 26.70 32.56
C PRO A 24 13.57 26.39 31.45
N VAL A 25 13.93 25.59 30.44
CA VAL A 25 13.02 25.26 29.32
C VAL A 25 11.83 24.45 29.81
N VAL A 26 12.10 23.43 30.64
CA VAL A 26 11.09 22.52 31.18
C VAL A 26 10.21 23.21 32.25
N VAL A 27 10.76 24.23 32.91
CA VAL A 27 10.09 25.02 33.96
C VAL A 27 9.22 26.14 33.39
N GLU A 28 9.57 26.68 32.21
CA GLU A 28 8.91 27.87 31.64
C GLU A 28 7.82 27.54 30.60
N ASN A 29 7.81 26.33 30.05
CA ASN A 29 6.88 25.95 28.97
C ASN A 29 5.84 24.92 29.44
N ALA A 30 4.60 25.08 28.96
CA ALA A 30 3.51 24.17 29.30
C ALA A 30 3.67 22.82 28.60
N VAL A 31 3.17 21.76 29.23
CA VAL A 31 3.14 20.40 28.66
C VAL A 31 1.71 19.95 28.52
N ALA A 32 1.31 19.57 27.30
CA ALA A 32 0.05 18.91 27.04
C ALA A 32 0.29 17.41 26.88
N PHE A 33 -0.62 16.57 27.38
CA PHE A 33 -0.51 15.12 27.25
C PHE A 33 -1.87 14.43 27.27
N VAL A 34 -1.98 13.36 26.50
CA VAL A 34 -3.13 12.45 26.51
C VAL A 34 -2.92 11.41 27.59
N LYS A 35 -3.92 11.25 28.44
CA LYS A 35 -3.96 10.20 29.46
C LYS A 35 -5.17 9.32 29.26
N ARG A 36 -4.97 8.01 29.23
CA ARG A 36 -6.00 7.00 28.95
C ARG A 36 -6.03 5.91 30.03
N PRO A 37 -7.19 5.34 30.38
CA PRO A 37 -7.23 4.08 31.12
C PRO A 37 -6.69 2.90 30.28
N LEU A 38 -5.98 1.98 30.91
CA LEU A 38 -5.70 0.66 30.33
C LEU A 38 -6.98 -0.17 30.32
N LEU A 39 -7.22 -0.88 29.22
CA LEU A 39 -8.39 -1.74 29.04
C LEU A 39 -7.98 -3.20 29.21
N PHE A 40 -8.76 -3.97 29.96
CA PHE A 40 -8.49 -5.38 30.21
C PHE A 40 -9.68 -6.22 29.77
N ASP A 41 -9.41 -7.34 29.11
CA ASP A 41 -10.46 -8.28 28.71
C ASP A 41 -11.10 -8.91 29.96
N GLU A 42 -12.43 -8.90 30.04
CA GLU A 42 -13.16 -9.30 31.24
C GLU A 42 -13.03 -10.80 31.53
N ASN A 43 -12.73 -11.62 30.52
CA ASN A 43 -12.67 -13.08 30.65
C ASN A 43 -11.27 -13.58 31.02
N SER A 44 -10.25 -13.04 30.35
CA SER A 44 -8.85 -13.45 30.47
C SER A 44 -8.06 -12.57 31.45
N GLY A 45 -8.51 -11.34 31.71
CA GLY A 45 -7.76 -10.33 32.45
C GLY A 45 -6.53 -9.81 31.71
N ALA A 46 -6.35 -10.19 30.43
CA ALA A 46 -5.24 -9.72 29.61
C ALA A 46 -5.43 -8.26 29.22
N LEU A 47 -4.32 -7.55 29.03
CA LEU A 47 -4.34 -6.20 28.49
C LEU A 47 -4.84 -6.24 27.04
N VAL A 48 -5.81 -5.41 26.72
CA VAL A 48 -6.30 -5.24 25.35
C VAL A 48 -5.30 -4.37 24.60
N GLY A 49 -4.74 -4.85 23.50
CA GLY A 49 -3.80 -4.11 22.66
C GLY A 49 -4.43 -2.97 21.86
N ASP A 50 -3.66 -2.40 20.95
CA ASP A 50 -4.11 -1.52 19.87
C ASP A 50 -3.75 -2.10 18.50
N ASN A 51 -4.43 -1.64 17.46
CA ASN A 51 -4.08 -1.93 16.07
C ASN A 51 -3.91 -0.63 15.28
N LEU A 52 -2.67 -0.28 14.94
CA LEU A 52 -2.36 0.94 14.19
C LEU A 52 -2.66 0.81 12.67
N ALA A 53 -3.07 -0.36 12.20
CA ALA A 53 -3.69 -0.54 10.89
C ALA A 53 -5.18 -0.13 10.89
N ASP A 54 -5.80 0.15 12.04
CA ASP A 54 -7.11 0.79 12.14
C ASP A 54 -6.99 2.21 12.75
N PRO A 55 -6.75 3.25 11.93
CA PRO A 55 -6.68 4.62 12.41
C PRO A 55 -8.02 5.15 12.94
N SER A 56 -9.14 4.45 12.73
CA SER A 56 -10.45 4.82 13.25
C SER A 56 -10.74 4.23 14.63
N GLU A 57 -9.91 3.31 15.12
CA GLU A 57 -10.10 2.59 16.38
C GLU A 57 -10.48 3.55 17.53
N PHE A 58 -11.56 3.23 18.23
CA PHE A 58 -12.07 4.00 19.36
C PHE A 58 -11.79 3.29 20.68
N ARG A 59 -11.00 3.94 21.55
CA ARG A 59 -10.54 3.39 22.83
C ARG A 59 -11.07 4.21 24.02
N PRO A 60 -12.37 4.14 24.32
CA PRO A 60 -13.05 5.12 25.18
C PRO A 60 -12.41 5.39 26.56
N GLY A 61 -12.17 6.68 26.86
CA GLY A 61 -11.75 7.17 28.18
C GLY A 61 -10.53 8.08 28.20
N ALA A 62 -9.90 8.36 27.06
CA ALA A 62 -8.79 9.30 26.99
C ALA A 62 -9.21 10.74 27.26
N ARG A 63 -8.30 11.51 27.85
CA ARG A 63 -8.47 12.94 28.09
C ARG A 63 -7.17 13.68 27.87
N LEU A 64 -7.29 14.92 27.41
CA LEU A 64 -6.14 15.81 27.23
C LEU A 64 -5.99 16.71 28.46
N TYR A 65 -4.77 16.72 29.00
CA TYR A 65 -4.40 17.53 30.14
C TYR A 65 -3.34 18.55 29.77
N LEU A 66 -3.38 19.70 30.44
CA LEU A 66 -2.36 20.74 30.37
C LEU A 66 -1.69 20.92 31.74
N LYS A 67 -0.36 20.97 31.77
CA LYS A 67 0.45 21.39 32.92
C LYS A 67 1.18 22.67 32.57
N ALA A 68 1.30 23.59 33.53
CA ALA A 68 2.06 24.83 33.34
C ALA A 68 3.58 24.63 33.16
N SER A 69 4.11 23.46 33.54
CA SER A 69 5.50 23.05 33.33
C SER A 69 5.62 21.53 33.39
N ALA A 70 6.74 20.96 32.93
CA ALA A 70 6.98 19.51 33.08
C ALA A 70 7.40 19.09 34.49
N SER A 71 7.30 19.98 35.49
CA SER A 71 7.52 19.60 36.89
C SER A 71 6.50 18.55 37.35
N ALA A 72 6.95 17.48 38.00
CA ALA A 72 6.06 16.52 38.68
C ALA A 72 5.06 17.20 39.63
N SER A 73 5.46 18.31 40.26
CA SER A 73 4.62 19.07 41.20
C SER A 73 3.62 20.03 40.53
N ALA A 74 3.75 20.31 39.24
CA ALA A 74 2.81 21.15 38.52
C ALA A 74 1.44 20.48 38.40
N LYS A 75 0.37 21.23 38.65
CA LYS A 75 -1.01 20.74 38.56
C LYS A 75 -1.37 20.46 37.09
N SER A 76 -2.03 19.32 36.87
CA SER A 76 -2.63 18.96 35.58
C SER A 76 -4.08 19.44 35.52
N GLU A 77 -4.47 20.04 34.39
CA GLU A 77 -5.82 20.56 34.16
C GLU A 77 -6.44 19.86 32.95
N ASP A 78 -7.65 19.32 33.10
CA ASP A 78 -8.41 18.65 32.04
C ASP A 78 -9.02 19.71 31.12
N ILE A 79 -8.61 19.73 29.85
CA ILE A 79 -9.02 20.77 28.89
C ILE A 79 -10.08 20.28 27.90
N THR A 80 -10.35 18.98 27.80
CA THR A 80 -11.27 18.39 26.80
C THR A 80 -12.63 18.02 27.37
N SER A 81 -12.74 17.69 28.66
CA SER A 81 -14.02 17.26 29.24
C SER A 81 -15.11 18.35 29.18
N GLN A 82 -14.72 19.62 29.01
CA GLN A 82 -15.66 20.72 28.81
C GLN A 82 -16.52 20.58 27.54
N ALA A 83 -16.05 19.86 26.50
CA ALA A 83 -16.80 19.62 25.27
C ALA A 83 -18.03 18.73 25.48
N PHE A 84 -18.02 17.88 26.53
CA PHE A 84 -19.03 16.84 26.76
C PHE A 84 -19.73 17.00 28.13
N ALA A 85 -19.89 18.23 28.62
CA ALA A 85 -20.45 18.51 29.95
C ALA A 85 -21.95 18.13 30.13
N GLY A 86 -22.64 17.71 29.06
CA GLY A 86 -24.04 17.29 29.10
C GLY A 86 -24.23 15.87 29.64
N SER A 87 -25.33 15.62 30.36
CA SER A 87 -25.63 14.29 30.92
C SER A 87 -25.85 13.20 29.87
N SER A 88 -26.10 13.57 28.61
CA SER A 88 -26.23 12.64 27.49
C SER A 88 -24.92 11.97 27.07
N PHE A 89 -23.77 12.49 27.51
CA PHE A 89 -22.44 11.93 27.20
C PHE A 89 -21.90 11.03 28.31
N LEU A 90 -22.67 10.85 29.38
CA LEU A 90 -22.31 9.99 30.50
C LEU A 90 -22.87 8.60 30.25
N ASN A 91 -22.05 7.57 30.46
CA ASN A 91 -22.53 6.19 30.50
C ASN A 91 -23.40 5.94 31.75
N GLU A 92 -23.95 4.73 31.88
CA GLU A 92 -24.77 4.32 33.03
C GLU A 92 -24.09 4.53 34.40
N ASN A 93 -22.75 4.53 34.44
CA ASN A 93 -21.94 4.75 35.63
C ASN A 93 -21.60 6.23 35.89
N GLY A 94 -22.11 7.15 35.07
CA GLY A 94 -21.84 8.59 35.18
C GLY A 94 -20.44 9.01 34.71
N GLN A 95 -19.81 8.21 33.83
CA GLN A 95 -18.45 8.44 33.34
C GLN A 95 -18.47 8.97 31.89
N LEU A 96 -17.62 9.97 31.62
CA LEU A 96 -17.32 10.43 30.27
C LEU A 96 -16.38 9.44 29.58
N ARG A 97 -16.79 8.93 28.42
CA ARG A 97 -16.07 7.92 27.65
C ARG A 97 -15.72 8.38 26.23
N TYR A 98 -15.33 9.64 26.07
CA TYR A 98 -14.82 10.14 24.78
C TYR A 98 -13.36 9.73 24.59
N ASP A 99 -12.79 10.03 23.42
CA ASP A 99 -11.43 9.68 23.07
C ASP A 99 -10.68 10.86 22.42
N VAL A 100 -9.36 10.94 22.62
CA VAL A 100 -8.46 11.99 22.16
C VAL A 100 -7.13 11.38 21.73
N LYS A 101 -6.58 11.84 20.59
CA LYS A 101 -5.24 11.48 20.10
C LYS A 101 -4.65 12.55 19.16
N ASP A 102 -3.42 12.33 18.73
CA ASP A 102 -2.69 13.05 17.68
C ASP A 102 -2.48 14.55 17.92
N LEU A 103 -1.70 14.89 18.95
CA LEU A 103 -1.39 16.26 19.34
C LEU A 103 -0.41 16.94 18.36
N HIS A 104 -0.73 18.18 17.96
CA HIS A 104 0.18 19.04 17.21
C HIS A 104 0.16 20.50 17.66
N VAL A 105 1.32 21.03 18.01
CA VAL A 105 1.48 22.39 18.55
C VAL A 105 1.68 23.39 17.42
N SER A 106 0.99 24.53 17.48
CA SER A 106 1.23 25.68 16.59
C SER A 106 2.65 26.24 16.76
N GLN A 107 3.15 26.92 15.74
CA GLN A 107 4.52 27.41 15.70
C GLN A 107 4.81 28.48 16.77
N ASP A 108 3.79 29.24 17.19
CA ASP A 108 3.90 30.21 18.29
C ASP A 108 3.73 29.59 19.70
N GLY A 109 3.46 28.28 19.79
CA GLY A 109 3.25 27.56 21.04
C GLY A 109 1.95 27.89 21.78
N SER A 110 1.03 28.66 21.18
CA SER A 110 -0.17 29.16 21.86
C SER A 110 -1.44 28.37 21.58
N ARG A 111 -1.41 27.51 20.56
CA ARG A 111 -2.53 26.67 20.10
C ARG A 111 -2.12 25.22 19.91
N LEU A 112 -3.07 24.31 20.11
CA LEU A 112 -2.89 22.86 20.04
C LEU A 112 -4.01 22.25 19.18
N LEU A 113 -3.63 21.52 18.12
CA LEU A 113 -4.53 20.65 17.36
C LEU A 113 -4.52 19.24 17.93
N PHE A 114 -5.63 18.55 17.78
CA PHE A 114 -5.77 17.13 18.10
C PHE A 114 -7.04 16.54 17.47
N ALA A 115 -7.09 15.22 17.39
CA ALA A 115 -8.30 14.47 17.04
C ALA A 115 -9.08 14.12 18.32
N MET A 116 -10.40 14.32 18.31
CA MET A 116 -11.27 13.93 19.42
C MET A 116 -12.61 13.42 18.91
N ARG A 117 -13.04 12.28 19.47
CA ARG A 117 -14.29 11.58 19.13
C ARG A 117 -15.21 11.54 20.35
N ALA A 118 -16.49 11.81 20.14
CA ALA A 118 -17.51 11.74 21.19
C ALA A 118 -17.71 10.28 21.69
N PRO A 119 -18.30 10.07 22.89
CA PRO A 119 -18.66 8.73 23.34
C PRO A 119 -19.63 8.04 22.38
N ASP A 120 -19.57 6.72 22.29
CA ASP A 120 -20.53 5.93 21.53
C ASP A 120 -21.97 6.19 21.97
N ILE A 121 -22.87 6.13 21.00
CA ILE A 121 -24.31 6.21 21.21
C ILE A 121 -24.82 4.79 21.39
N GLU A 122 -25.33 4.50 22.59
CA GLU A 122 -25.83 3.17 22.92
C GLU A 122 -27.00 2.76 22.01
N GLY A 123 -26.85 1.62 21.33
CA GLY A 123 -27.87 1.05 20.45
C GLY A 123 -28.04 1.78 19.11
N ALA A 124 -27.16 2.71 18.76
CA ALA A 124 -27.07 3.24 17.41
C ALA A 124 -26.30 2.29 16.49
N ASP A 125 -26.71 2.24 15.23
CA ASP A 125 -26.01 1.52 14.18
C ASP A 125 -24.65 2.20 13.89
N ASP A 126 -23.71 1.48 13.27
CA ASP A 126 -22.31 1.93 13.13
C ASP A 126 -22.19 3.24 12.33
N GLU A 127 -23.07 3.44 11.34
CA GLU A 127 -23.15 4.66 10.53
C GLU A 127 -23.67 5.89 11.31
N ASP A 128 -24.38 5.65 12.41
CA ASP A 128 -24.91 6.70 13.29
C ASP A 128 -23.94 7.01 14.45
N GLN A 129 -22.87 6.22 14.61
CA GLN A 129 -21.87 6.47 15.63
C GLN A 129 -21.08 7.76 15.33
N PRO A 130 -20.62 8.48 16.37
CA PRO A 130 -19.80 9.67 16.18
C PRO A 130 -18.52 9.39 15.40
N THR A 131 -18.02 10.39 14.68
CA THR A 131 -16.73 10.31 13.98
C THR A 131 -15.61 11.04 14.73
N TRP A 132 -14.36 10.68 14.43
CA TRP A 132 -13.18 11.45 14.78
C TRP A 132 -13.21 12.81 14.09
N ASN A 133 -12.95 13.86 14.86
CA ASN A 133 -12.98 15.24 14.42
C ASN A 133 -11.73 15.99 14.86
N ILE A 134 -11.35 17.02 14.11
CA ILE A 134 -10.23 17.90 14.44
C ILE A 134 -10.69 19.03 15.36
N TRP A 135 -9.96 19.21 16.46
CA TRP A 135 -10.20 20.23 17.46
C TRP A 135 -8.98 21.11 17.64
N GLU A 136 -9.21 22.35 18.06
CA GLU A 136 -8.19 23.31 18.44
C GLU A 136 -8.45 23.84 19.84
N TYR A 137 -7.39 23.84 20.65
CA TYR A 137 -7.37 24.50 21.94
C TYR A 137 -6.42 25.70 21.92
N VAL A 138 -6.93 26.87 22.35
CA VAL A 138 -6.16 28.11 22.48
C VAL A 138 -5.86 28.35 23.95
N VAL A 139 -4.57 28.27 24.31
CA VAL A 139 -4.10 28.28 25.71
C VAL A 139 -4.43 29.59 26.42
N THR A 140 -4.23 30.73 25.74
CA THR A 140 -4.35 32.06 26.37
C THR A 140 -5.78 32.43 26.74
N THR A 141 -6.76 31.90 26.00
CA THR A 141 -8.18 32.20 26.19
C THR A 141 -8.95 31.06 26.85
N ASP A 142 -8.30 29.92 27.10
CA ASP A 142 -8.95 28.68 27.53
C ASP A 142 -10.14 28.31 26.63
N SER A 143 -9.92 28.39 25.31
CA SER A 143 -10.96 28.18 24.30
C SER A 143 -10.76 26.87 23.58
N LEU A 144 -11.74 25.98 23.66
CA LEU A 144 -11.80 24.73 22.92
C LEU A 144 -12.86 24.83 21.80
N ARG A 145 -12.49 24.49 20.57
CA ARG A 145 -13.43 24.43 19.44
C ARG A 145 -13.17 23.23 18.54
N ARG A 146 -14.23 22.67 17.96
CA ARG A 146 -14.13 21.78 16.81
C ARG A 146 -13.90 22.65 15.57
N ILE A 147 -12.91 22.32 14.74
CA ILE A 147 -12.56 23.13 13.57
C ILE A 147 -13.72 23.13 12.56
N ILE A 148 -14.18 21.93 12.16
CA ILE A 148 -15.34 21.78 11.30
C ILE A 148 -16.61 21.96 12.16
N SER A 149 -17.20 23.13 12.10
CA SER A 149 -18.32 23.50 12.98
C SER A 149 -19.62 22.73 12.66
N SER A 150 -19.90 22.51 11.37
CA SER A 150 -21.09 21.80 10.89
C SER A 150 -21.04 20.32 11.24
N ASP A 151 -22.04 19.81 11.96
CA ASP A 151 -22.16 18.37 12.24
C ASP A 151 -22.22 17.56 10.94
N VAL A 152 -23.02 17.98 9.95
CA VAL A 152 -23.13 17.24 8.68
C VAL A 152 -21.79 17.13 7.96
N THR A 153 -21.00 18.20 7.95
CA THR A 153 -19.68 18.20 7.30
C THR A 153 -18.68 17.38 8.11
N ALA A 154 -18.71 17.51 9.44
CA ALA A 154 -17.89 16.75 10.39
C ALA A 154 -18.08 15.23 10.24
N HIS A 155 -19.33 14.75 10.19
CA HIS A 155 -19.66 13.32 10.11
C HIS A 155 -19.37 12.69 8.72
N ALA A 156 -18.96 13.48 7.72
CA ALA A 156 -18.68 12.95 6.38
C ALA A 156 -17.34 12.18 6.26
N GLY A 157 -16.59 12.00 7.35
CA GLY A 157 -15.40 11.18 7.42
C GLY A 157 -14.82 11.10 8.84
N GLN A 158 -13.82 10.23 9.00
CA GLN A 158 -13.00 10.13 10.20
C GLN A 158 -11.77 11.01 10.01
N ASP A 159 -11.61 12.08 10.80
CA ASP A 159 -10.48 13.02 10.66
C ASP A 159 -9.50 12.89 11.83
N VAL A 160 -8.25 12.53 11.53
CA VAL A 160 -7.19 12.24 12.52
C VAL A 160 -5.85 12.86 12.12
N ALA A 161 -4.87 12.81 13.03
CA ALA A 161 -3.50 13.28 12.80
C ALA A 161 -3.35 14.69 12.18
N PRO A 162 -3.93 15.75 12.79
CA PRO A 162 -3.84 17.10 12.25
C PRO A 162 -2.47 17.75 12.50
N ALA A 163 -1.96 18.52 11.53
CA ALA A 163 -0.78 19.37 11.68
C ALA A 163 -0.96 20.76 11.03
N TYR A 164 -0.36 21.79 11.64
CA TYR A 164 -0.37 23.16 11.10
C TYR A 164 0.62 23.31 9.95
N LEU A 165 0.15 23.86 8.83
CA LEU A 165 0.97 24.35 7.74
C LEU A 165 1.44 25.80 8.00
N PRO A 166 2.56 26.25 7.39
CA PRO A 166 3.12 27.58 7.62
C PRO A 166 2.24 28.73 7.11
N ASP A 167 1.23 28.45 6.29
CA ASP A 167 0.23 29.39 5.79
C ASP A 167 -1.07 29.39 6.60
N SER A 168 -1.08 28.74 7.78
CA SER A 168 -2.23 28.55 8.69
C SER A 168 -3.22 27.48 8.27
N ARG A 169 -3.10 26.87 7.07
CA ARG A 169 -3.91 25.69 6.73
C ARG A 169 -3.57 24.52 7.66
N ILE A 170 -4.42 23.50 7.66
CA ILE A 170 -4.26 22.28 8.44
C ILE A 170 -4.17 21.11 7.47
N VAL A 171 -3.11 20.31 7.56
CA VAL A 171 -3.02 18.99 6.92
C VAL A 171 -3.48 17.91 7.91
N PHE A 172 -4.16 16.87 7.44
CA PHE A 172 -4.67 15.79 8.28
C PHE A 172 -4.94 14.51 7.47
N SER A 173 -5.04 13.37 8.15
CA SER A 173 -5.42 12.09 7.54
C SER A 173 -6.92 11.87 7.66
N SER A 174 -7.57 11.40 6.59
CA SER A 174 -9.04 11.26 6.59
C SER A 174 -9.60 10.24 5.59
N THR A 175 -10.75 9.65 5.93
CA THR A 175 -11.54 8.75 5.07
C THR A 175 -12.50 9.49 4.13
N ARG A 176 -12.48 10.83 4.12
CA ARG A 176 -13.39 11.67 3.29
C ARG A 176 -13.32 11.33 1.80
N GLN A 177 -12.11 11.18 1.26
CA GLN A 177 -11.82 10.76 -0.12
C GLN A 177 -12.69 11.48 -1.19
N ARG A 178 -12.91 12.80 -1.03
CA ARG A 178 -13.89 13.55 -1.84
C ARG A 178 -13.56 13.54 -3.33
N THR A 179 -12.28 13.69 -3.67
CA THR A 179 -11.84 13.70 -5.07
C THR A 179 -11.92 12.30 -5.67
N SER A 180 -11.51 11.25 -4.93
CA SER A 180 -11.69 9.86 -5.37
C SER A 180 -13.16 9.53 -5.64
N LYS A 181 -14.08 9.96 -4.76
CA LYS A 181 -15.54 9.80 -4.93
C LYS A 181 -16.08 10.52 -6.17
N ALA A 182 -15.56 11.70 -6.49
CA ALA A 182 -15.94 12.41 -7.72
C ALA A 182 -15.47 11.65 -8.97
N ILE A 183 -14.23 11.14 -8.95
CA ILE A 183 -13.68 10.35 -10.05
C ILE A 183 -14.49 9.07 -10.27
N LEU A 184 -14.93 8.38 -9.22
CA LEU A 184 -15.81 7.21 -9.34
C LEU A 184 -17.10 7.56 -10.11
N LEU A 185 -17.70 8.72 -9.81
CA LEU A 185 -18.90 9.18 -10.52
C LEU A 185 -18.61 9.47 -12.00
N ASP A 186 -17.48 10.10 -12.30
CA ASP A 186 -17.04 10.37 -13.68
C ASP A 186 -16.75 9.07 -14.46
N GLU A 187 -16.31 8.02 -13.77
CA GLU A 187 -16.14 6.65 -14.29
C GLU A 187 -17.46 5.87 -14.42
N GLY A 188 -18.60 6.44 -14.02
CA GLY A 188 -19.91 5.81 -14.09
C GLY A 188 -20.24 4.86 -12.92
N LYS A 189 -19.54 4.98 -11.79
CA LYS A 189 -19.72 4.18 -10.58
C LYS A 189 -20.40 4.98 -9.45
N PRO A 190 -21.02 4.30 -8.47
CA PRO A 190 -21.47 4.96 -7.24
C PRO A 190 -20.32 5.61 -6.47
N GLN A 191 -20.63 6.59 -5.62
CA GLN A 191 -19.64 7.23 -4.75
C GLN A 191 -19.51 6.48 -3.44
N TYR A 192 -18.30 6.08 -3.07
CA TYR A 192 -18.00 5.40 -1.82
C TYR A 192 -16.55 5.67 -1.37
N ALA A 193 -16.27 5.46 -0.07
CA ALA A 193 -14.90 5.47 0.41
C ALA A 193 -14.28 4.10 0.13
N ALA A 194 -13.05 4.08 -0.37
CA ALA A 194 -12.30 2.84 -0.53
C ALA A 194 -11.98 2.25 0.84
N LEU A 195 -12.16 0.94 1.00
CA LEU A 195 -11.44 0.17 2.00
C LEU A 195 -9.94 0.12 1.66
N GLU A 196 -9.11 -0.05 2.68
CA GLU A 196 -7.70 -0.36 2.47
C GLU A 196 -7.53 -1.76 1.82
N GLU A 197 -6.34 -2.07 1.29
CA GLU A 197 -6.14 -3.24 0.43
C GLU A 197 -6.32 -4.62 1.12
N ASP A 198 -6.30 -4.70 2.46
CA ASP A 198 -6.67 -5.92 3.20
C ASP A 198 -8.20 -6.08 3.33
N GLY A 199 -8.95 -4.97 3.25
CA GLY A 199 -10.40 -4.91 3.20
C GLY A 199 -11.07 -4.77 4.58
N ASP A 200 -10.35 -4.33 5.59
CA ASP A 200 -10.84 -4.30 6.98
C ASP A 200 -11.45 -2.94 7.35
N VAL A 201 -10.84 -1.84 6.92
CA VAL A 201 -11.28 -0.47 7.27
C VAL A 201 -11.20 0.50 6.09
N SER A 202 -11.88 1.64 6.17
CA SER A 202 -11.74 2.69 5.15
C SER A 202 -10.31 3.23 5.09
N ALA A 203 -9.77 3.36 3.88
CA ALA A 203 -8.47 3.97 3.65
C ALA A 203 -8.44 5.43 4.11
N PHE A 204 -7.35 5.80 4.78
CA PHE A 204 -7.08 7.15 5.29
C PHE A 204 -6.06 7.78 4.38
N VAL A 205 -6.36 8.94 3.81
CA VAL A 205 -5.43 9.67 2.93
C VAL A 205 -5.33 11.12 3.34
N LEU A 206 -4.29 11.81 2.89
CA LEU A 206 -4.02 13.18 3.33
C LEU A 206 -4.97 14.18 2.67
N HIS A 207 -5.43 15.10 3.50
CA HIS A 207 -6.25 16.24 3.11
C HIS A 207 -5.67 17.52 3.71
N VAL A 208 -5.97 18.66 3.09
CA VAL A 208 -5.73 19.99 3.64
C VAL A 208 -7.03 20.77 3.78
N MET A 209 -7.11 21.68 4.72
CA MET A 209 -8.24 22.60 4.91
C MET A 209 -7.78 23.95 5.47
N ASP A 210 -8.64 24.96 5.37
CA ASP A 210 -8.44 26.23 6.04
C ASP A 210 -8.65 26.11 7.57
N ASP A 211 -8.15 27.08 8.35
CA ASP A 211 -8.23 27.07 9.83
C ASP A 211 -9.65 27.29 10.39
N ASP A 212 -10.62 27.57 9.52
CA ASP A 212 -12.05 27.64 9.81
C ASP A 212 -12.81 26.34 9.44
N GLY A 213 -12.12 25.35 8.87
CA GLY A 213 -12.68 24.05 8.49
C GLY A 213 -13.35 24.02 7.11
N GLU A 214 -13.22 25.08 6.31
CA GLU A 214 -13.69 25.13 4.92
C GLU A 214 -12.58 24.68 3.94
N ASN A 215 -12.91 24.64 2.64
CA ASN A 215 -11.97 24.33 1.54
C ASN A 215 -11.15 23.04 1.74
N ILE A 216 -11.82 21.98 2.19
CA ILE A 216 -11.20 20.66 2.36
C ILE A 216 -10.84 20.05 1.01
N GLU A 217 -9.56 19.79 0.78
CA GLU A 217 -9.00 19.22 -0.45
C GLU A 217 -8.22 17.93 -0.17
N GLN A 218 -8.45 16.90 -0.99
CA GLN A 218 -7.66 15.66 -0.95
C GLN A 218 -6.36 15.84 -1.74
N ILE A 219 -5.23 15.51 -1.10
CA ILE A 219 -3.89 15.71 -1.68
C ILE A 219 -3.14 14.39 -1.97
N THR A 220 -3.53 13.26 -1.37
CA THR A 220 -2.98 11.94 -1.71
C THR A 220 -4.06 10.90 -2.07
N PHE A 221 -3.67 9.86 -2.81
CA PHE A 221 -4.58 8.91 -3.48
C PHE A 221 -4.13 7.44 -3.35
N ASN A 222 -3.46 7.10 -2.25
CA ASN A 222 -3.09 5.72 -1.94
C ASN A 222 -4.34 4.82 -1.84
N GLN A 223 -4.16 3.50 -2.01
CA GLN A 223 -5.22 2.51 -1.78
C GLN A 223 -5.22 1.94 -0.36
N SER A 224 -4.17 2.16 0.42
CA SER A 224 -4.15 1.92 1.88
C SER A 224 -4.01 3.25 2.63
N HIS A 225 -3.28 3.28 3.75
CA HIS A 225 -3.21 4.47 4.60
C HIS A 225 -2.04 5.42 4.26
N ASP A 226 -2.30 6.73 4.34
CA ASP A 226 -1.32 7.81 4.49
C ASP A 226 -1.64 8.54 5.83
N LEU A 227 -0.76 8.39 6.81
CA LEU A 227 -0.94 8.71 8.24
C LEU A 227 0.11 9.66 8.78
N ASP A 228 -0.17 10.25 9.94
CA ASP A 228 0.78 10.98 10.77
C ASP A 228 1.59 12.08 10.03
N PRO A 229 0.94 13.03 9.34
CA PRO A 229 1.66 14.08 8.64
C PRO A 229 2.42 15.01 9.61
N VAL A 230 3.66 15.32 9.27
CA VAL A 230 4.51 16.31 9.93
C VAL A 230 5.12 17.26 8.91
N VAL A 231 5.14 18.56 9.20
CA VAL A 231 5.69 19.56 8.28
C VAL A 231 7.19 19.72 8.51
N ALA A 232 7.97 19.35 7.50
CA ALA A 232 9.43 19.49 7.45
C ALA A 232 9.85 20.96 7.36
N ASP A 233 11.12 21.25 7.66
CA ASP A 233 11.62 22.63 7.66
C ASP A 233 11.62 23.28 6.27
N ASP A 234 11.69 22.47 5.21
CA ASP A 234 11.53 22.90 3.82
C ASP A 234 10.07 23.10 3.38
N GLY A 235 9.12 22.90 4.30
CA GLY A 235 7.69 23.11 4.08
C GLY A 235 6.94 21.93 3.47
N ARG A 236 7.65 20.87 3.08
CA ARG A 236 7.01 19.63 2.62
C ARG A 236 6.41 18.87 3.79
N ILE A 237 5.39 18.10 3.52
CA ILE A 237 4.76 17.20 4.47
C ILE A 237 5.48 15.85 4.38
N ILE A 238 5.99 15.37 5.50
CA ILE A 238 6.48 13.99 5.67
C ILE A 238 5.39 13.20 6.38
N PHE A 239 5.16 11.96 5.98
CA PHE A 239 4.08 11.14 6.51
C PHE A 239 4.39 9.66 6.39
N SER A 240 3.65 8.84 7.15
CA SER A 240 3.73 7.39 7.15
C SER A 240 2.75 6.82 6.12
N ARG A 241 3.24 6.15 5.08
CA ARG A 241 2.43 5.52 4.03
C ARG A 241 2.51 4.02 4.14
N TRP A 242 1.36 3.36 4.19
CA TRP A 242 1.25 1.92 4.04
C TRP A 242 1.26 1.53 2.56
N ASP A 243 2.34 0.89 2.12
CA ASP A 243 2.48 0.38 0.77
C ASP A 243 2.08 -1.11 0.71
N ASN A 244 0.79 -1.38 0.46
CA ASN A 244 0.21 -2.73 0.40
C ASN A 244 -0.23 -3.16 -1.02
N ALA A 245 0.39 -2.56 -2.05
CA ALA A 245 -0.02 -2.75 -3.45
C ALA A 245 0.15 -4.21 -3.92
N GLY A 246 -0.93 -4.98 -3.89
CA GLY A 246 -1.09 -6.35 -4.43
C GLY A 246 0.14 -7.27 -4.37
N GLN A 247 0.21 -8.21 -3.43
CA GLN A 247 1.31 -9.18 -3.28
C GLN A 247 2.72 -8.55 -3.27
N THR A 248 2.83 -7.28 -2.87
CA THR A 248 4.14 -6.63 -2.74
C THR A 248 4.96 -7.34 -1.67
N GLY A 249 6.20 -7.70 -2.00
CA GLY A 249 7.03 -8.56 -1.13
C GLY A 249 7.50 -7.90 0.18
N ASN A 250 7.48 -6.57 0.24
CA ASN A 250 7.85 -5.76 1.41
C ASN A 250 6.67 -4.85 1.78
N ASN A 251 5.53 -5.45 2.08
CA ASN A 251 4.38 -4.72 2.61
C ASN A 251 4.77 -4.06 3.94
N GLY A 252 4.44 -2.79 4.10
CA GLY A 252 4.70 -2.07 5.33
C GLY A 252 4.53 -0.56 5.22
N VAL A 253 4.61 0.10 6.37
CA VAL A 253 4.53 1.55 6.51
C VAL A 253 5.90 2.18 6.40
N ASN A 254 6.06 3.00 5.38
CA ASN A 254 7.28 3.70 5.02
C ASN A 254 7.10 5.21 5.15
N LEU A 255 8.20 5.96 5.18
CA LEU A 255 8.13 7.41 5.14
C LEU A 255 8.10 7.92 3.71
N TYR A 256 7.15 8.80 3.43
CA TYR A 256 7.03 9.53 2.16
C TYR A 256 7.02 11.03 2.43
N ARG A 257 7.19 11.81 1.37
CA ARG A 257 6.99 13.27 1.42
C ARG A 257 6.15 13.76 0.25
N VAL A 258 5.46 14.89 0.45
CA VAL A 258 4.63 15.56 -0.56
C VAL A 258 4.58 17.07 -0.31
N ASN A 259 4.34 17.88 -1.34
CA ASN A 259 4.05 19.30 -1.16
C ASN A 259 2.63 19.51 -0.57
N PRO A 260 2.35 20.66 0.07
CA PRO A 260 1.02 20.97 0.61
C PRO A 260 -0.14 20.98 -0.41
N ASP A 261 0.13 21.02 -1.71
CA ASP A 261 -0.84 20.93 -2.80
C ASP A 261 -1.03 19.50 -3.38
N GLY A 262 -0.28 18.53 -2.85
CA GLY A 262 -0.27 17.13 -3.27
C GLY A 262 0.75 16.78 -4.37
N THR A 263 1.49 17.76 -4.90
CA THR A 263 2.54 17.52 -5.92
C THR A 263 3.84 17.05 -5.26
N GLY A 264 4.78 16.53 -6.06
CA GLY A 264 6.10 16.12 -5.61
C GLY A 264 6.05 14.96 -4.62
N LEU A 265 5.08 14.05 -4.78
CA LEU A 265 4.98 12.85 -3.96
C LEU A 265 6.18 11.94 -4.23
N ASP A 266 6.92 11.63 -3.18
CA ASP A 266 8.23 11.01 -3.28
C ASP A 266 8.47 10.05 -2.11
N TYR A 267 9.07 8.88 -2.40
CA TYR A 267 9.53 7.96 -1.35
C TYR A 267 10.66 8.63 -0.54
N LEU A 268 10.67 8.43 0.78
CA LEU A 268 11.69 9.03 1.65
C LEU A 268 12.59 7.98 2.30
N TYR A 269 12.00 7.01 3.02
CA TYR A 269 12.76 6.08 3.87
C TYR A 269 11.98 4.83 4.32
N GLY A 270 12.65 3.68 4.47
CA GLY A 270 12.20 2.52 5.28
C GLY A 270 11.76 1.25 4.53
N ARG A 271 11.61 1.28 3.21
CA ARG A 271 11.01 0.21 2.37
C ARG A 271 11.66 -1.16 2.53
N HIS A 272 12.95 -1.19 2.84
CA HIS A 272 13.75 -2.41 3.01
C HIS A 272 14.32 -2.51 4.44
N SER A 273 13.66 -1.90 5.41
CA SER A 273 14.17 -1.76 6.79
C SER A 273 13.22 -2.27 7.88
N HIS A 274 12.20 -3.05 7.50
CA HIS A 274 11.19 -3.60 8.43
C HIS A 274 11.74 -4.68 9.39
N ASP A 275 12.94 -5.20 9.13
CA ASP A 275 13.69 -6.11 10.01
C ASP A 275 14.83 -5.43 10.79
N SER A 276 14.84 -4.08 10.82
CA SER A 276 15.91 -3.28 11.44
C SER A 276 15.94 -3.33 12.97
N VAL A 277 14.96 -3.96 13.61
CA VAL A 277 14.89 -4.14 15.06
C VAL A 277 15.05 -5.61 15.39
N SER A 278 15.97 -5.93 16.31
CA SER A 278 16.17 -7.31 16.75
C SER A 278 14.89 -7.92 17.32
N GLU A 279 14.67 -9.22 17.08
CA GLU A 279 13.52 -10.01 17.58
C GLU A 279 12.19 -9.80 16.85
N THR A 280 12.15 -8.91 15.85
CA THR A 280 10.99 -8.72 14.97
C THR A 280 11.45 -8.51 13.53
N THR A 281 10.61 -8.85 12.57
CA THR A 281 10.89 -8.71 11.13
C THR A 281 9.88 -7.81 10.41
N ASP A 282 9.00 -7.14 11.16
CA ASP A 282 7.85 -6.43 10.60
C ASP A 282 7.53 -5.14 11.40
N VAL A 283 8.56 -4.34 11.70
CA VAL A 283 8.34 -3.02 12.32
C VAL A 283 7.86 -2.02 11.30
N GLN A 284 6.92 -1.17 11.68
CA GLN A 284 6.37 -0.11 10.86
C GLN A 284 7.00 1.25 11.25
N TYR A 285 7.20 2.14 10.28
CA TYR A 285 7.70 3.50 10.53
C TYR A 285 6.53 4.45 10.83
N LEU A 286 6.28 4.72 12.11
CA LEU A 286 5.08 5.40 12.58
C LEU A 286 5.37 6.72 13.30
N GLN A 287 4.40 7.64 13.29
CA GLN A 287 4.42 8.91 14.01
C GLN A 287 5.73 9.71 13.85
N PRO A 288 6.16 10.03 12.61
CA PRO A 288 7.38 10.80 12.39
C PRO A 288 7.30 12.18 13.06
N ARG A 289 8.37 12.58 13.76
CA ARG A 289 8.52 13.89 14.40
C ARG A 289 9.86 14.50 14.06
N LYS A 290 9.91 15.82 13.91
CA LYS A 290 11.16 16.55 13.72
C LYS A 290 12.01 16.50 14.98
N THR A 291 13.33 16.52 14.83
CA THR A 291 14.30 16.67 15.91
C THR A 291 15.14 17.94 15.71
N ASP A 292 15.92 18.33 16.73
CA ASP A 292 16.80 19.51 16.65
C ASP A 292 17.98 19.34 15.69
N ASN A 293 18.34 18.10 15.36
CA ASN A 293 19.52 17.77 14.53
C ASN A 293 19.18 17.58 13.04
N GLY A 294 17.91 17.70 12.65
CA GLY A 294 17.43 17.51 11.28
C GLY A 294 17.13 16.06 10.89
N SER A 295 17.36 15.09 11.79
CA SER A 295 16.83 13.73 11.67
C SER A 295 15.31 13.71 11.89
N LEU A 296 14.70 12.56 11.67
CA LEU A 296 13.33 12.29 12.09
C LEU A 296 13.32 11.30 13.24
N LEU A 297 12.59 11.62 14.29
CA LEU A 297 12.21 10.67 15.33
C LEU A 297 11.04 9.84 14.82
N VAL A 298 11.12 8.52 14.97
CA VAL A 298 10.07 7.56 14.60
C VAL A 298 9.83 6.58 15.73
N GLN A 299 8.62 6.03 15.77
CA GLN A 299 8.28 4.87 16.59
C GLN A 299 8.26 3.62 15.70
N LEU A 300 9.01 2.60 16.09
CA LEU A 300 9.13 1.33 15.39
C LEU A 300 8.41 0.24 16.18
N ARG A 301 7.35 -0.33 15.63
CA ARG A 301 6.60 -1.46 16.19
C ARG A 301 5.76 -2.13 15.10
N PRO A 302 5.32 -3.39 15.27
CA PRO A 302 4.29 -3.98 14.42
C PRO A 302 2.97 -3.19 14.51
N PHE A 303 2.05 -3.40 13.57
CA PHE A 303 0.74 -2.73 13.61
C PHE A 303 -0.03 -3.03 14.90
N GLU A 304 -0.03 -4.30 15.31
CA GLU A 304 -0.62 -4.75 16.56
C GLU A 304 0.44 -4.80 17.65
N SER A 305 0.14 -4.26 18.83
CA SER A 305 0.80 -4.77 20.03
C SER A 305 -0.10 -4.81 21.25
N THR A 306 0.22 -5.76 22.11
CA THR A 306 -0.56 -6.09 23.32
C THR A 306 -0.12 -5.28 24.54
N ASP A 307 0.99 -4.55 24.44
CA ASP A 307 1.63 -3.82 25.54
C ASP A 307 1.88 -2.34 25.23
N TYR A 308 1.54 -1.88 24.02
CA TYR A 308 1.79 -0.52 23.51
C TYR A 308 3.27 -0.14 23.37
N ALA A 309 4.16 -1.13 23.40
CA ALA A 309 5.59 -0.88 23.32
C ALA A 309 6.03 -0.48 21.90
N SER A 310 6.96 0.46 21.84
CA SER A 310 7.63 0.90 20.62
C SER A 310 9.13 1.05 20.84
N VAL A 311 9.91 0.85 19.78
CA VAL A 311 11.32 1.18 19.75
C VAL A 311 11.45 2.60 19.21
N LEU A 312 12.07 3.46 20.02
CA LEU A 312 12.26 4.87 19.68
C LEU A 312 13.55 5.01 18.89
N ALA A 313 13.47 5.53 17.67
CA ALA A 313 14.65 5.68 16.80
C ALA A 313 14.70 7.05 16.11
N GLU A 314 15.90 7.56 15.88
CA GLU A 314 16.15 8.65 14.95
C GLU A 314 16.63 8.07 13.61
N VAL A 315 16.10 8.62 12.51
CA VAL A 315 16.49 8.28 11.14
C VAL A 315 17.01 9.51 10.39
N ASP A 316 18.19 9.40 9.79
CA ASP A 316 18.80 10.45 8.96
C ASP A 316 18.31 10.32 7.51
N VAL A 317 17.11 10.85 7.27
CA VAL A 317 16.52 10.89 5.93
C VAL A 317 17.27 11.80 4.97
N GLY A 318 18.19 12.66 5.44
CA GLY A 318 18.98 13.54 4.59
C GLY A 318 20.05 12.77 3.81
N LEU A 319 20.63 11.73 4.41
CA LEU A 319 21.72 10.94 3.82
C LEU A 319 21.34 9.49 3.50
N TYR A 320 20.20 9.00 3.99
CA TYR A 320 19.79 7.61 3.87
C TYR A 320 18.38 7.45 3.30
N VAL A 321 18.17 6.31 2.66
CA VAL A 321 16.86 5.80 2.23
C VAL A 321 16.44 4.54 3.00
N GLU A 322 17.40 3.85 3.62
CA GLU A 322 17.15 2.69 4.46
C GLU A 322 17.97 2.78 5.75
N SER A 323 17.68 1.91 6.70
CA SER A 323 18.43 1.78 7.97
C SER A 323 19.92 1.55 7.77
N ASP A 324 20.31 0.93 6.66
CA ASP A 324 21.69 0.60 6.33
C ASP A 324 22.15 1.07 4.93
N LEU A 325 21.33 1.85 4.21
CA LEU A 325 21.61 2.26 2.83
C LEU A 325 21.52 3.77 2.60
N ARG A 326 22.59 4.34 2.06
CA ARG A 326 22.71 5.76 1.74
C ARG A 326 21.98 6.10 0.44
N VAL A 327 21.63 7.38 0.27
CA VAL A 327 21.01 7.92 -0.95
C VAL A 327 21.83 7.66 -2.23
N ASP A 328 23.15 7.50 -2.11
CA ASP A 328 24.07 7.20 -3.21
C ASP A 328 24.24 5.69 -3.48
N GLY A 329 23.51 4.84 -2.75
CA GLY A 329 23.54 3.38 -2.85
C GLY A 329 24.71 2.72 -2.09
N THR A 330 25.51 3.48 -1.34
CA THR A 330 26.56 2.89 -0.50
C THR A 330 26.05 2.45 0.87
N PRO A 331 26.56 1.35 1.46
CA PRO A 331 26.16 0.93 2.80
C PRO A 331 26.55 1.96 3.88
N GLY A 332 25.76 2.04 4.95
CA GLY A 332 26.04 2.86 6.14
C GLY A 332 25.10 2.55 7.29
N SER A 333 24.83 3.52 8.16
CA SER A 333 23.86 3.40 9.25
C SER A 333 23.08 4.70 9.33
N GLY A 334 21.83 4.64 8.87
CA GLY A 334 20.89 5.76 8.83
C GLY A 334 19.93 5.78 10.01
N GLN A 335 19.88 4.71 10.79
CA GLN A 335 18.98 4.54 11.93
C GLN A 335 19.75 4.40 13.25
N GLN A 336 19.33 5.13 14.27
CA GLN A 336 19.86 5.05 15.61
C GLN A 336 18.74 4.92 16.65
N MET A 337 18.75 3.83 17.42
CA MET A 337 17.85 3.69 18.57
C MET A 337 18.23 4.68 19.68
N LEU A 338 17.25 5.35 20.27
CA LEU A 338 17.46 6.25 21.40
C LEU A 338 17.81 5.47 22.68
N VAL A 339 17.21 4.30 22.87
CA VAL A 339 17.44 3.41 24.00
C VAL A 339 17.69 2.01 23.46
N THR A 340 18.82 1.41 23.83
CA THR A 340 19.20 0.06 23.40
C THR A 340 18.67 -0.99 24.37
N GLY A 341 18.26 -2.16 23.87
CA GLY A 341 17.81 -3.29 24.71
C GLY A 341 16.34 -3.24 25.12
N THR A 342 15.55 -2.40 24.45
CA THR A 342 14.09 -2.42 24.50
C THR A 342 13.57 -3.48 23.52
N GLY A 343 12.60 -4.30 23.95
CA GLY A 343 11.96 -5.33 23.11
C GLY A 343 10.56 -4.90 22.65
N LEU A 344 9.99 -5.63 21.68
CA LEU A 344 8.66 -5.39 21.10
C LEU A 344 7.69 -6.58 21.26
N GLY A 345 8.12 -7.65 21.93
CA GLY A 345 7.38 -8.92 22.01
C GLY A 345 6.51 -9.10 23.26
N GLY A 346 6.22 -8.05 24.02
CA GLY A 346 5.51 -8.16 25.30
C GLY A 346 6.34 -8.77 26.44
N GLU A 347 7.54 -9.26 26.15
CA GLU A 347 8.46 -9.81 27.14
C GLU A 347 9.06 -8.70 28.02
N PRO A 348 9.05 -8.84 29.36
CA PRO A 348 9.59 -7.82 30.24
C PRO A 348 11.10 -7.59 30.02
N SER A 349 11.47 -6.38 29.58
CA SER A 349 12.88 -5.97 29.46
C SER A 349 13.35 -5.22 30.71
N LEU A 350 14.59 -5.43 31.15
CA LEU A 350 15.20 -4.66 32.25
C LEU A 350 15.21 -3.14 31.99
N GLN A 351 15.14 -2.70 30.74
CA GLN A 351 15.04 -1.27 30.37
C GLN A 351 13.62 -0.72 30.51
N GLY A 352 12.64 -1.56 30.86
CA GLY A 352 11.22 -1.25 30.77
C GLY A 352 10.73 -1.19 29.32
N SER A 353 9.50 -0.73 29.15
CA SER A 353 8.88 -0.55 27.84
C SER A 353 8.54 0.92 27.64
N TYR A 354 8.78 1.40 26.42
CA TYR A 354 8.48 2.77 25.99
C TYR A 354 7.27 2.73 25.07
N GLY A 355 6.37 3.69 25.21
CA GLY A 355 5.28 3.91 24.26
C GLY A 355 5.54 5.19 23.48
N ALA A 356 4.65 6.17 23.64
CA ALA A 356 4.74 7.46 22.98
C ALA A 356 6.04 8.24 23.26
N VAL A 357 6.53 8.97 22.25
CA VAL A 357 7.67 9.87 22.37
C VAL A 357 7.44 11.21 21.65
N SER A 358 7.96 12.29 22.21
CA SER A 358 8.10 13.56 21.48
C SER A 358 9.37 14.32 21.89
N PRO A 359 10.00 15.07 20.98
CA PRO A 359 11.16 15.89 21.29
C PRO A 359 10.77 17.23 21.92
N LEU A 360 11.64 17.79 22.77
CA LEU A 360 11.45 19.14 23.33
C LEU A 360 11.77 20.28 22.35
N LEU A 361 12.52 19.99 21.29
CA LEU A 361 12.97 20.94 20.26
C LEU A 361 13.77 22.15 20.80
N ASP A 362 14.52 21.97 21.88
CA ASP A 362 15.29 23.01 22.61
C ASP A 362 16.80 22.95 22.40
N GLY A 363 17.26 22.10 21.47
CA GLY A 363 18.65 21.84 21.21
C GLY A 363 19.33 20.97 22.27
N THR A 364 18.58 20.41 23.23
CA THR A 364 19.16 19.57 24.30
C THR A 364 19.16 18.08 23.99
N GLY A 365 18.43 17.62 22.97
CA GLY A 365 18.28 16.19 22.68
C GLY A 365 17.52 15.44 23.76
N ARG A 366 16.49 16.08 24.34
CA ARG A 366 15.61 15.48 25.35
C ARG A 366 14.22 15.24 24.81
N TYR A 367 13.57 14.24 25.38
CA TYR A 367 12.28 13.75 24.90
C TYR A 367 11.30 13.58 26.06
N LEU A 368 10.02 13.85 25.81
CA LEU A 368 8.94 13.35 26.64
C LEU A 368 8.65 11.92 26.19
N VAL A 369 8.62 10.97 27.14
CA VAL A 369 8.34 9.55 26.86
C VAL A 369 7.28 9.01 27.81
N SER A 370 6.38 8.20 27.26
CA SER A 370 5.58 7.25 28.04
C SER A 370 6.45 6.05 28.34
N TRP A 371 6.62 5.71 29.62
CA TRP A 371 7.49 4.61 30.03
C TRP A 371 6.93 3.86 31.22
N THR A 372 7.02 2.53 31.17
CA THR A 372 6.72 1.63 32.29
C THR A 372 7.97 0.87 32.73
N PRO A 373 8.27 0.81 34.04
CA PRO A 373 9.37 0.00 34.55
C PRO A 373 9.08 -1.50 34.37
N CYS A 374 10.15 -2.30 34.31
CA CYS A 374 10.04 -3.75 34.30
C CYS A 374 9.53 -4.29 35.65
N ARG A 375 8.36 -4.94 35.60
CA ARG A 375 7.69 -5.49 36.78
C ARG A 375 7.26 -6.93 36.52
N LEU A 376 7.44 -7.75 37.53
CA LEU A 376 7.01 -9.16 37.56
C LEU A 376 6.07 -9.39 38.73
N GLN A 377 5.19 -10.35 38.60
CA GLN A 377 4.32 -10.84 39.65
C GLN A 377 4.80 -12.22 40.10
N GLU A 378 5.05 -12.38 41.40
CA GLU A 378 5.37 -13.68 41.99
C GLU A 378 4.13 -14.57 42.01
N ILE A 379 4.14 -15.71 41.30
CA ILE A 379 2.95 -16.53 41.02
C ILE A 379 2.26 -17.00 42.32
N VAL A 380 3.04 -17.34 43.35
CA VAL A 380 2.50 -17.92 44.59
C VAL A 380 1.92 -16.86 45.52
N THR A 381 2.52 -15.67 45.57
CA THR A 381 2.16 -14.62 46.54
C THR A 381 1.36 -13.48 45.92
N GLU A 382 1.26 -13.47 44.59
CA GLU A 382 0.71 -12.41 43.76
C GLU A 382 1.40 -11.05 43.96
N ARG A 383 2.57 -11.02 44.60
CA ARG A 383 3.29 -9.80 44.91
C ARG A 383 4.04 -9.29 43.68
N ILE A 384 3.86 -8.01 43.39
CA ILE A 384 4.61 -7.32 42.34
C ILE A 384 6.02 -6.97 42.83
N VAL A 385 7.02 -7.30 42.03
CA VAL A 385 8.45 -7.07 42.27
C VAL A 385 9.10 -6.48 41.03
N ASN A 386 10.24 -5.81 41.20
CA ASN A 386 11.05 -5.34 40.07
C ASN A 386 11.75 -6.52 39.39
N CYS A 387 11.96 -6.40 38.08
CA CYS A 387 12.78 -7.35 37.34
C CYS A 387 14.23 -7.35 37.79
N THR A 388 14.84 -8.52 37.72
CA THR A 388 16.28 -8.78 37.77
C THR A 388 16.55 -9.90 36.78
N GLU A 389 17.78 -10.04 36.26
CA GLU A 389 18.14 -11.15 35.35
C GLU A 389 17.67 -12.50 35.92
N GLU A 390 17.98 -12.79 37.19
CA GLU A 390 17.56 -14.03 37.88
C GLU A 390 16.04 -14.25 37.91
N ARG A 391 15.24 -13.18 37.97
CA ARG A 391 13.77 -13.29 38.04
C ARG A 391 13.14 -13.45 36.67
N LEU A 392 13.72 -12.85 35.65
CA LEU A 392 13.27 -13.00 34.26
C LEU A 392 13.49 -14.44 33.77
N GLU A 393 14.54 -15.11 34.23
CA GLU A 393 14.83 -16.50 33.89
C GLU A 393 14.08 -17.54 34.76
N SER A 394 13.25 -17.09 35.71
CA SER A 394 12.61 -17.96 36.70
C SER A 394 11.14 -18.22 36.38
N GLU A 395 10.73 -19.48 36.45
CA GLU A 395 9.32 -19.90 36.29
C GLU A 395 8.43 -19.53 37.50
N ASP A 396 8.99 -18.96 38.58
CA ASP A 396 8.24 -18.54 39.76
C ASP A 396 7.52 -17.18 39.56
N TYR A 397 7.76 -16.52 38.43
CA TYR A 397 7.28 -15.19 38.12
C TYR A 397 6.56 -15.14 36.77
N SER A 398 5.55 -14.26 36.67
CA SER A 398 4.91 -13.89 35.41
C SER A 398 5.02 -12.38 35.18
N PRO A 399 4.84 -11.88 33.95
CA PRO A 399 4.69 -10.43 33.71
C PRO A 399 3.60 -9.83 34.60
N ALA A 400 3.86 -8.66 35.20
CA ALA A 400 2.85 -7.89 35.93
C ALA A 400 2.21 -6.83 35.01
N PRO A 401 0.99 -6.37 35.30
CA PRO A 401 0.39 -5.26 34.56
C PRO A 401 1.31 -4.02 34.51
N PRO A 402 1.41 -3.35 33.35
CA PRO A 402 2.27 -2.19 33.20
C PRO A 402 1.77 -1.01 34.04
N VAL A 403 2.72 -0.14 34.43
CA VAL A 403 2.43 1.11 35.15
C VAL A 403 3.14 2.25 34.46
N TYR A 404 2.48 2.81 33.46
CA TYR A 404 3.03 3.89 32.67
C TYR A 404 3.09 5.19 33.47
N GLY A 405 4.19 5.91 33.33
CA GLY A 405 4.34 7.31 33.72
C GLY A 405 4.74 8.16 32.52
N LEU A 406 4.64 9.48 32.67
CA LEU A 406 5.21 10.42 31.69
C LEU A 406 6.55 10.93 32.22
N TRP A 407 7.60 10.77 31.42
CA TRP A 407 8.97 11.05 31.83
C TRP A 407 9.67 11.99 30.86
N LEU A 408 10.60 12.78 31.38
CA LEU A 408 11.59 13.49 30.60
C LEU A 408 12.84 12.62 30.49
N LEU A 409 13.13 12.12 29.29
CA LEU A 409 14.31 11.33 28.94
C LEU A 409 15.41 12.25 28.41
N ASP A 410 16.59 12.14 29.01
CA ASP A 410 17.84 12.71 28.52
C ASP A 410 18.72 11.57 28.01
N VAL A 411 18.80 11.43 26.69
CA VAL A 411 19.53 10.34 26.03
C VAL A 411 21.03 10.49 26.22
N ALA A 412 21.55 11.72 26.25
CA ALA A 412 22.97 11.99 26.39
C ALA A 412 23.51 11.58 27.77
N SER A 413 22.70 11.79 28.82
CA SER A 413 23.06 11.40 30.19
C SER A 413 22.52 10.03 30.63
N GLY A 414 21.58 9.45 29.86
CA GLY A 414 20.88 8.22 30.21
C GLY A 414 20.01 8.38 31.46
N THR A 415 19.48 9.58 31.71
CA THR A 415 18.66 9.87 32.89
C THR A 415 17.21 10.12 32.52
N GLN A 416 16.32 9.80 33.46
CA GLN A 416 14.88 10.04 33.34
C GLN A 416 14.39 10.82 34.56
N ARG A 417 13.43 11.73 34.36
CA ARG A 417 12.78 12.49 35.45
C ARG A 417 11.26 12.45 35.28
N PRO A 418 10.48 12.21 36.34
CA PRO A 418 9.04 12.12 36.21
C PRO A 418 8.43 13.49 35.93
N VAL A 419 7.53 13.54 34.95
CA VAL A 419 6.65 14.67 34.62
C VAL A 419 5.25 14.41 35.19
N VAL A 420 4.79 13.17 35.04
CA VAL A 420 3.61 12.62 35.71
C VAL A 420 4.02 11.28 36.32
N GLU A 421 3.79 11.14 37.62
CA GLU A 421 4.11 9.91 38.35
C GLU A 421 3.29 8.73 37.80
N PRO A 422 3.86 7.52 37.71
CA PRO A 422 3.12 6.34 37.26
C PRO A 422 1.92 6.01 38.14
N ALA A 423 0.82 5.59 37.50
CA ALA A 423 -0.40 5.15 38.17
C ALA A 423 -0.92 3.84 37.56
N GLU A 424 -1.38 2.93 38.41
CA GLU A 424 -1.93 1.63 37.98
C GLU A 424 -3.17 1.85 37.11
N GLY A 425 -3.26 1.11 36.00
CA GLY A 425 -4.41 1.16 35.10
C GLY A 425 -4.48 2.42 34.22
N GLU A 426 -3.42 3.23 34.16
CA GLU A 426 -3.34 4.40 33.28
C GLU A 426 -2.15 4.29 32.31
N GLN A 427 -2.28 4.91 31.15
CA GLN A 427 -1.23 5.07 30.14
C GLN A 427 -1.23 6.47 29.54
N PHE A 428 -0.12 6.80 28.89
CA PHE A 428 0.09 8.07 28.20
C PHE A 428 0.37 7.79 26.73
N ASP A 429 -0.57 8.15 25.86
CA ASP A 429 -0.49 7.90 24.41
C ASP A 429 0.29 8.99 23.68
N GLU A 430 0.40 10.18 24.28
CA GLU A 430 1.12 11.29 23.68
C GLU A 430 1.41 12.39 24.69
N ALA A 431 2.50 13.11 24.49
CA ALA A 431 2.78 14.36 25.19
C ALA A 431 3.54 15.31 24.26
N VAL A 432 3.33 16.61 24.40
CA VAL A 432 4.01 17.66 23.62
C VAL A 432 4.34 18.86 24.51
N LEU A 433 5.46 19.51 24.22
CA LEU A 433 5.86 20.77 24.86
C LEU A 433 5.31 21.96 24.05
N LEU A 434 4.57 22.86 24.70
CA LEU A 434 4.02 24.05 24.09
C LEU A 434 5.04 25.17 24.15
N ARG A 435 5.62 25.50 23.00
CA ARG A 435 6.67 26.51 22.88
C ARG A 435 6.70 27.14 21.50
N GLU A 436 7.29 28.32 21.44
CA GLU A 436 7.60 28.98 20.19
C GLU A 436 8.73 28.24 19.44
N ARG A 437 8.54 28.10 18.13
CA ARG A 437 9.49 27.53 17.16
C ARG A 437 9.49 28.38 15.89
N ALA A 438 10.53 28.20 15.07
CA ALA A 438 10.58 28.86 13.77
C ALA A 438 9.45 28.34 12.86
N LEU A 439 8.90 29.23 12.03
CA LEU A 439 8.00 28.84 10.95
C LEU A 439 8.78 28.01 9.93
N GLU A 440 8.16 26.93 9.48
CA GLU A 440 8.62 26.15 8.34
C GLU A 440 8.57 26.98 7.05
N THR A 441 9.31 26.55 6.03
CA THR A 441 9.31 27.23 4.73
C THR A 441 7.92 27.15 4.11
N PHE A 442 7.40 28.26 3.58
CA PHE A 442 6.16 28.24 2.81
C PHE A 442 6.40 27.68 1.40
N VAL A 443 5.64 26.65 1.03
CA VAL A 443 5.62 26.09 -0.32
C VAL A 443 4.37 26.63 -1.04
N PRO A 444 4.52 27.47 -2.09
CA PRO A 444 3.40 27.94 -2.87
C PRO A 444 2.77 26.81 -3.68
N GLU A 445 1.49 26.95 -4.03
CA GLU A 445 0.84 26.04 -4.97
C GLU A 445 1.58 26.01 -6.31
N SER A 446 1.74 24.79 -6.83
CA SER A 446 2.34 24.53 -8.12
C SER A 446 1.47 25.12 -9.23
N GLN A 447 2.13 25.66 -10.25
CA GLN A 447 1.49 26.25 -11.41
C GLN A 447 2.09 25.62 -12.66
N PHE A 448 1.24 25.03 -13.48
CA PHE A 448 1.63 24.35 -14.72
C PHE A 448 1.14 25.15 -15.92
N PRO A 449 1.99 25.97 -16.56
CA PRO A 449 1.63 26.66 -17.81
C PRO A 449 1.84 25.75 -19.02
N GLY A 450 1.26 26.11 -20.17
CA GLY A 450 1.51 25.40 -21.43
C GLY A 450 0.76 24.08 -21.54
N ASP A 451 1.39 23.08 -22.18
CA ASP A 451 0.77 21.79 -22.48
C ASP A 451 0.44 21.00 -21.22
N GLU A 452 1.32 21.05 -20.20
CA GLU A 452 1.09 20.45 -18.90
C GLU A 452 -0.16 21.05 -18.21
N GLY A 453 -0.36 22.37 -18.32
CA GLY A 453 -1.57 23.03 -17.82
C GLY A 453 -2.84 22.59 -18.54
N LEU A 454 -2.80 22.51 -19.87
CA LEU A 454 -3.92 22.04 -20.68
C LEU A 454 -4.27 20.57 -20.40
N LEU A 455 -3.26 19.72 -20.13
CA LEU A 455 -3.46 18.36 -19.66
C LEU A 455 -4.09 18.34 -18.26
N GLY A 456 -3.63 19.20 -17.36
CA GLY A 456 -4.20 19.37 -16.02
C GLY A 456 -5.69 19.70 -16.08
N ASP A 457 -6.09 20.68 -16.91
CA ASP A 457 -7.49 21.04 -17.14
C ASP A 457 -8.32 19.87 -17.71
N ALA A 458 -7.68 18.95 -18.42
CA ALA A 458 -8.29 17.74 -18.98
C ALA A 458 -8.23 16.51 -18.03
N GLY A 459 -7.78 16.68 -16.79
CA GLY A 459 -7.71 15.61 -15.78
C GLY A 459 -6.49 14.69 -15.91
N TYR A 460 -5.40 15.16 -16.52
CA TYR A 460 -4.16 14.41 -16.70
C TYR A 460 -2.97 15.06 -15.98
N GLY A 461 -2.03 14.24 -15.52
CA GLY A 461 -0.63 14.61 -15.33
C GLY A 461 0.24 13.93 -16.40
N VAL A 462 1.55 13.88 -16.18
CA VAL A 462 2.53 13.34 -17.13
C VAL A 462 3.46 12.34 -16.44
N LEU A 463 3.76 11.23 -17.11
CA LEU A 463 4.80 10.28 -16.75
C LEU A 463 5.93 10.37 -17.78
N ASP A 464 7.16 10.65 -17.35
CA ASP A 464 8.36 10.72 -18.18
C ASP A 464 9.38 9.66 -17.71
N ILE A 465 9.58 8.60 -18.49
CA ILE A 465 10.54 7.54 -18.23
C ILE A 465 11.70 7.67 -19.21
N ARG A 466 12.93 7.82 -18.70
CA ARG A 466 14.10 8.00 -19.56
C ARG A 466 14.38 6.79 -20.45
N SER A 467 14.32 5.57 -19.93
CA SER A 467 14.32 4.35 -20.72
C SER A 467 13.83 3.17 -19.90
N VAL A 468 12.95 2.33 -20.44
CA VAL A 468 12.53 1.07 -19.82
C VAL A 468 13.60 -0.03 -19.90
N TYR A 469 14.69 0.21 -20.64
CA TYR A 469 15.85 -0.67 -20.71
C TYR A 469 16.91 -0.37 -19.64
N ASP A 470 16.72 0.73 -18.90
CA ASP A 470 17.50 1.08 -17.73
C ASP A 470 16.89 0.37 -16.51
N ILE A 471 17.55 -0.67 -16.01
CA ILE A 471 17.15 -1.38 -14.80
C ILE A 471 18.15 -1.03 -13.69
N ASP A 472 17.71 -0.22 -12.72
CA ASP A 472 18.55 0.24 -11.60
C ASP A 472 19.90 0.86 -12.02
N GLY A 473 19.91 1.66 -13.08
CA GLY A 473 21.14 2.27 -13.59
C GLY A 473 22.02 1.27 -14.35
N VAL A 474 21.45 0.21 -14.90
CA VAL A 474 22.13 -0.79 -15.74
C VAL A 474 21.36 -0.95 -17.05
N ASP A 475 22.09 -0.94 -18.18
CA ASP A 475 21.53 -1.21 -19.51
C ASP A 475 21.27 -2.71 -19.68
N ASP A 476 20.00 -3.12 -19.62
CA ASP A 476 19.57 -4.51 -19.74
C ASP A 476 19.62 -5.04 -21.19
N THR A 477 19.95 -4.18 -22.16
CA THR A 477 20.09 -4.56 -23.58
C THR A 477 21.53 -4.92 -23.95
N LEU A 478 22.48 -4.89 -23.02
CA LEU A 478 23.87 -5.28 -23.28
C LEU A 478 23.97 -6.76 -23.70
N PRO A 479 24.84 -7.12 -24.67
CA PRO A 479 25.88 -6.27 -25.28
C PRO A 479 25.41 -5.44 -26.49
N VAL A 480 24.12 -5.44 -26.85
CA VAL A 480 23.59 -4.64 -27.98
C VAL A 480 23.60 -3.16 -27.62
N GLY A 481 23.01 -2.80 -26.47
CA GLY A 481 22.99 -1.46 -25.92
C GLY A 481 21.88 -0.56 -26.47
N ILE A 482 21.37 0.36 -25.65
CA ILE A 482 20.19 1.20 -25.96
C ILE A 482 20.36 1.98 -27.27
N ALA A 483 21.55 2.52 -27.53
CA ALA A 483 21.82 3.27 -28.77
C ALA A 483 21.64 2.44 -30.05
N ALA A 484 21.95 1.13 -30.00
CA ALA A 484 21.76 0.23 -31.12
C ALA A 484 20.30 -0.26 -31.22
N ILE A 485 19.60 -0.39 -30.09
CA ILE A 485 18.15 -0.67 -30.07
C ILE A 485 17.35 0.51 -30.66
N ALA A 486 17.79 1.73 -30.39
CA ALA A 486 17.19 2.96 -30.90
C ALA A 486 17.39 3.19 -32.41
N ASP A 487 18.42 2.58 -33.01
CA ASP A 487 18.76 2.73 -34.43
C ASP A 487 18.04 1.68 -35.29
N PRO A 488 17.08 2.07 -36.15
CA PRO A 488 16.25 1.15 -36.91
C PRO A 488 17.01 0.33 -37.97
N VAL A 489 18.25 0.69 -38.30
CA VAL A 489 19.11 -0.08 -39.21
C VAL A 489 19.89 -1.16 -38.45
N GLN A 490 20.23 -0.91 -37.18
CA GLN A 490 20.91 -1.89 -36.33
C GLN A 490 19.93 -2.85 -35.68
N THR A 491 18.79 -2.33 -35.22
CA THR A 491 17.70 -3.10 -34.64
C THR A 491 16.41 -2.79 -35.41
N PRO A 492 15.98 -3.67 -36.33
CA PRO A 492 14.72 -3.50 -37.04
C PRO A 492 13.56 -3.27 -36.05
N PRO A 493 12.56 -2.44 -36.38
CA PRO A 493 11.48 -2.15 -35.43
C PRO A 493 10.66 -3.36 -34.99
N ALA A 494 10.71 -4.47 -35.72
CA ALA A 494 10.10 -5.75 -35.36
C ALA A 494 10.89 -6.52 -34.28
N ASP A 495 12.18 -6.22 -34.09
CA ASP A 495 13.09 -6.97 -33.22
C ASP A 495 13.30 -6.32 -31.83
N ARG A 496 12.84 -5.08 -31.60
CA ARG A 496 12.98 -4.48 -30.25
C ARG A 496 12.13 -5.24 -29.21
N PRO A 497 12.53 -5.33 -27.94
CA PRO A 497 11.75 -6.08 -26.96
C PRO A 497 10.49 -5.31 -26.47
N ALA A 498 10.67 -4.10 -25.93
CA ALA A 498 9.54 -3.25 -25.52
C ALA A 498 8.85 -2.57 -26.71
N ARG A 499 7.52 -2.54 -26.70
CA ARG A 499 6.68 -1.93 -27.74
C ARG A 499 5.65 -0.95 -27.21
N PHE A 500 5.01 -1.30 -26.10
CA PHE A 500 3.94 -0.48 -25.53
C PHE A 500 4.03 -0.42 -24.01
N LEU A 501 3.48 0.64 -23.46
CA LEU A 501 3.17 0.77 -22.04
C LEU A 501 1.66 0.54 -21.88
N ARG A 502 1.29 -0.31 -20.93
CA ARG A 502 -0.08 -0.38 -20.40
C ARG A 502 -0.13 0.31 -19.04
N LEU A 503 -1.11 1.19 -18.89
CA LEU A 503 -1.43 1.85 -17.62
C LEU A 503 -2.57 1.09 -16.95
N GLU A 504 -2.40 0.72 -15.69
CA GLU A 504 -3.34 -0.09 -14.92
C GLU A 504 -3.74 0.64 -13.64
N LYS A 505 -4.99 0.52 -13.21
CA LYS A 505 -5.56 1.16 -12.02
C LYS A 505 -6.08 0.10 -11.04
N PRO A 506 -5.85 0.23 -9.73
CA PRO A 506 -6.59 -0.53 -8.73
C PRO A 506 -8.07 -0.12 -8.71
N VAL A 507 -8.95 -1.11 -8.59
CA VAL A 507 -10.35 -0.83 -8.30
C VAL A 507 -10.54 -0.82 -6.79
N SER A 508 -10.88 0.36 -6.28
CA SER A 508 -11.21 0.55 -4.87
C SER A 508 -12.40 -0.32 -4.48
N ILE A 509 -12.27 -1.06 -3.38
CA ILE A 509 -13.30 -1.94 -2.85
C ILE A 509 -14.19 -1.13 -1.89
N PRO A 510 -15.51 -1.11 -2.09
CA PRO A 510 -16.45 -0.49 -1.14
C PRO A 510 -16.63 -1.35 0.12
N ASP A 511 -17.17 -0.74 1.18
CA ASP A 511 -17.67 -1.51 2.32
C ASP A 511 -18.97 -2.26 2.00
N ASP A 512 -19.28 -3.27 2.82
CA ASP A 512 -20.44 -4.16 2.60
C ASP A 512 -21.79 -3.42 2.67
N ASN A 513 -21.90 -2.26 3.34
CA ASN A 513 -23.15 -1.48 3.32
C ASN A 513 -23.39 -0.80 1.97
N VAL A 514 -22.32 -0.55 1.21
CA VAL A 514 -22.39 -0.03 -0.16
C VAL A 514 -22.55 -1.15 -1.17
N ARG A 515 -21.76 -2.23 -1.03
CA ARG A 515 -21.81 -3.38 -1.93
C ARG A 515 -21.28 -4.65 -1.28
N ASP A 516 -22.19 -5.50 -0.84
CA ASP A 516 -21.90 -6.85 -0.31
C ASP A 516 -21.82 -7.88 -1.45
N PHE A 517 -20.68 -8.55 -1.60
CA PHE A 517 -20.45 -9.59 -2.60
C PHE A 517 -19.52 -10.69 -2.08
N ASP A 518 -19.73 -11.93 -2.52
CA ASP A 518 -18.90 -13.07 -2.11
C ASP A 518 -17.46 -13.00 -2.65
N ASN A 519 -16.49 -13.44 -1.84
CA ASN A 519 -15.06 -13.44 -2.20
C ASN A 519 -14.72 -14.27 -3.46
N SER A 520 -15.59 -15.18 -3.89
CA SER A 520 -15.49 -15.85 -5.18
C SER A 520 -15.47 -14.87 -6.36
N ALA A 521 -15.96 -13.63 -6.21
CA ALA A 521 -15.90 -12.60 -7.24
C ALA A 521 -14.46 -12.22 -7.66
N PHE A 522 -13.49 -12.34 -6.75
CA PHE A 522 -12.08 -12.17 -7.11
C PHE A 522 -11.57 -13.35 -7.95
N GLY A 523 -12.11 -14.55 -7.73
CA GLY A 523 -11.72 -15.76 -8.44
C GLY A 523 -10.53 -16.48 -7.79
N ARG A 524 -9.54 -16.90 -8.58
CA ARG A 524 -8.42 -17.74 -8.13
C ARG A 524 -7.53 -17.09 -7.07
N SER A 525 -7.40 -15.77 -7.11
CA SER A 525 -6.51 -15.06 -6.19
C SER A 525 -7.05 -13.68 -5.89
N ARG A 526 -7.09 -13.33 -4.60
CA ARG A 526 -7.30 -11.95 -4.14
C ARG A 526 -6.02 -11.12 -4.15
N GLY A 527 -4.87 -11.72 -4.49
CA GLY A 527 -3.56 -11.10 -4.33
C GLY A 527 -3.31 -9.87 -5.22
N GLN A 528 -4.09 -9.67 -6.27
CA GLN A 528 -4.07 -8.44 -7.07
C GLN A 528 -5.36 -7.63 -6.92
N LEU A 529 -6.32 -8.08 -6.10
CA LEU A 529 -7.69 -7.55 -6.06
C LEU A 529 -8.24 -7.29 -7.49
N MET A 530 -9.18 -6.37 -7.62
CA MET A 530 -9.75 -5.97 -8.90
C MET A 530 -8.89 -4.89 -9.58
N ARG A 531 -8.78 -4.95 -10.92
CA ARG A 531 -7.95 -4.06 -11.75
C ARG A 531 -8.64 -3.61 -13.02
N GLU A 532 -8.40 -2.36 -13.41
CA GLU A 532 -8.86 -1.76 -14.66
C GLU A 532 -7.68 -1.27 -15.49
N ILE A 533 -7.86 -1.19 -16.81
CA ILE A 533 -6.83 -0.67 -17.71
C ILE A 533 -7.21 0.76 -18.13
N LEU A 534 -6.26 1.69 -17.97
CA LEU A 534 -6.38 3.11 -18.29
C LEU A 534 -6.00 3.42 -19.75
N GLY A 535 -5.43 2.43 -20.45
CA GLY A 535 -5.11 2.46 -21.87
C GLY A 535 -3.64 2.20 -22.18
N TYR A 536 -3.29 2.40 -23.44
CA TYR A 536 -2.02 2.01 -24.03
C TYR A 536 -1.33 3.18 -24.72
N VAL A 537 0.00 3.20 -24.67
CA VAL A 537 0.83 4.09 -25.49
C VAL A 537 2.06 3.38 -26.03
N PRO A 538 2.64 3.84 -27.16
CA PRO A 538 3.88 3.27 -27.66
C PRO A 538 5.07 3.59 -26.75
N VAL A 539 6.02 2.66 -26.69
CA VAL A 539 7.38 2.88 -26.18
C VAL A 539 8.29 3.23 -27.35
N GLU A 540 9.03 4.33 -27.22
CA GLU A 540 9.93 4.80 -28.27
C GLU A 540 11.14 3.86 -28.46
N PRO A 541 11.86 3.93 -29.60
CA PRO A 541 12.94 2.97 -29.89
C PRO A 541 14.06 2.89 -28.84
N ASP A 542 14.40 4.00 -28.18
CA ASP A 542 15.38 4.01 -27.08
C ASP A 542 14.79 3.53 -25.72
N GLY A 543 13.56 3.05 -25.71
CA GLY A 543 12.84 2.64 -24.51
C GLY A 543 12.20 3.80 -23.74
N SER A 544 12.33 5.05 -24.20
CA SER A 544 11.78 6.20 -23.48
C SER A 544 10.27 6.33 -23.65
N ILE A 545 9.63 6.95 -22.65
CA ILE A 545 8.19 7.20 -22.61
C ILE A 545 7.97 8.62 -22.08
N LYS A 546 7.10 9.40 -22.73
CA LYS A 546 6.55 10.65 -22.18
C LYS A 546 5.06 10.70 -22.53
N VAL A 547 4.21 10.54 -21.52
CA VAL A 547 2.79 10.23 -21.73
C VAL A 547 1.91 10.93 -20.69
N ALA A 548 0.71 11.34 -21.11
CA ALA A 548 -0.33 11.80 -20.21
C ALA A 548 -0.93 10.62 -19.41
N VAL A 549 -1.11 10.77 -18.10
CA VAL A 549 -1.71 9.75 -17.23
C VAL A 549 -2.86 10.37 -16.43
N PRO A 550 -3.99 9.68 -16.18
CA PRO A 550 -5.07 10.23 -15.39
C PRO A 550 -4.58 10.74 -14.03
N ALA A 551 -4.87 11.99 -13.71
CA ALA A 551 -4.47 12.62 -12.45
C ALA A 551 -5.37 12.19 -11.30
N ASN A 552 -4.87 12.33 -10.06
CA ASN A 552 -5.60 12.04 -8.82
C ASN A 552 -6.10 10.59 -8.73
N VAL A 553 -5.40 9.67 -9.39
CA VAL A 553 -5.71 8.25 -9.43
C VAL A 553 -4.42 7.47 -9.19
N ALA A 554 -4.48 6.43 -8.36
CA ALA A 554 -3.39 5.46 -8.24
C ALA A 554 -3.27 4.65 -9.54
N PHE A 555 -2.05 4.47 -10.04
CA PHE A 555 -1.81 3.64 -11.20
C PHE A 555 -0.49 2.87 -11.10
N ALA A 556 -0.43 1.77 -11.83
CA ALA A 556 0.76 0.96 -12.08
C ALA A 556 1.02 0.85 -13.59
N ILE A 557 2.21 0.36 -13.93
CA ILE A 557 2.66 0.27 -15.32
C ILE A 557 3.11 -1.15 -15.69
N SER A 558 2.83 -1.54 -16.93
CA SER A 558 3.30 -2.79 -17.52
C SER A 558 3.95 -2.52 -18.88
N ILE A 559 5.17 -3.02 -19.08
CA ILE A 559 5.86 -2.97 -20.38
C ILE A 559 5.43 -4.18 -21.20
N LEU A 560 5.02 -3.94 -22.45
CA LEU A 560 4.45 -4.93 -23.35
C LEU A 560 5.30 -5.17 -24.60
N ASP A 561 5.22 -6.38 -25.15
CA ASP A 561 5.74 -6.73 -26.47
C ASP A 561 4.77 -6.38 -27.61
N SER A 562 5.08 -6.84 -28.83
CA SER A 562 4.25 -6.60 -30.02
C SER A 562 2.91 -7.36 -30.02
N GLU A 563 2.77 -8.39 -29.19
CA GLU A 563 1.53 -9.17 -29.02
C GLU A 563 0.66 -8.57 -27.91
N GLY A 564 1.11 -7.50 -27.23
CA GLY A 564 0.41 -6.89 -26.10
C GLY A 564 0.60 -7.66 -24.79
N GLN A 565 1.55 -8.59 -24.71
CA GLN A 565 1.85 -9.37 -23.50
C GLN A 565 2.87 -8.64 -22.63
N ARG A 566 2.69 -8.67 -21.30
CA ARG A 566 3.67 -8.14 -20.36
C ARG A 566 4.99 -8.92 -20.40
N ILE A 567 6.11 -8.23 -20.57
CA ILE A 567 7.46 -8.85 -20.71
C ILE A 567 8.32 -8.81 -19.43
N GLY A 568 7.85 -8.14 -18.37
CA GLY A 568 8.56 -8.00 -17.11
C GLY A 568 7.75 -8.43 -15.88
N PRO A 569 8.32 -8.30 -14.67
CA PRO A 569 7.56 -8.39 -13.43
C PRO A 569 6.47 -7.31 -13.37
N ARG A 570 5.47 -7.52 -12.51
CA ARG A 570 4.46 -6.48 -12.24
C ARG A 570 5.08 -5.31 -11.49
N HIS A 571 4.64 -4.10 -11.81
CA HIS A 571 4.89 -2.94 -10.97
C HIS A 571 3.97 -2.98 -9.75
N GLN A 572 4.49 -3.41 -8.60
CA GLN A 572 3.74 -3.57 -7.34
C GLN A 572 3.93 -2.37 -6.40
N ASN A 573 3.64 -1.17 -6.93
CA ASN A 573 3.59 0.08 -6.20
C ASN A 573 2.59 1.04 -6.87
N TRP A 574 1.95 1.90 -6.10
CA TRP A 574 1.01 2.90 -6.62
C TRP A 574 1.70 4.22 -6.91
N LEU A 575 1.78 4.57 -8.20
CA LEU A 575 2.14 5.91 -8.64
C LEU A 575 0.90 6.79 -8.65
N THR A 576 1.06 8.07 -8.39
CA THR A 576 0.01 9.08 -8.51
C THR A 576 0.61 10.39 -9.00
N VAL A 577 -0.15 11.15 -9.77
CA VAL A 577 0.21 12.52 -10.15
C VAL A 577 -0.97 13.46 -9.96
N ARG A 578 -0.69 14.72 -9.65
CA ARG A 578 -1.67 15.81 -9.65
C ARG A 578 -1.92 16.33 -11.07
N PRO A 579 -3.03 17.05 -11.30
CA PRO A 579 -3.30 17.65 -12.60
C PRO A 579 -2.15 18.56 -13.07
N GLY A 580 -1.61 18.27 -14.26
CA GLY A 580 -0.48 18.98 -14.87
C GLY A 580 0.91 18.66 -14.31
N GLU A 581 1.00 17.86 -13.24
CA GLU A 581 2.28 17.44 -12.67
C GLU A 581 3.01 16.46 -13.60
N THR A 582 4.35 16.54 -13.64
CA THR A 582 5.19 15.54 -14.29
C THR A 582 5.92 14.69 -13.25
N LEU A 583 5.71 13.38 -13.30
CA LEU A 583 6.49 12.38 -12.58
C LEU A 583 7.60 11.84 -13.48
N GLU A 584 8.86 12.00 -13.06
CA GLU A 584 10.03 11.51 -13.79
C GLU A 584 10.56 10.20 -13.21
N CYS A 585 10.89 9.24 -14.07
CA CYS A 585 11.58 8.01 -13.72
C CYS A 585 12.85 7.86 -14.56
N LYS A 586 13.96 7.55 -13.90
CA LYS A 586 15.24 7.30 -14.58
C LYS A 586 15.25 5.99 -15.38
N GLY A 587 14.48 5.00 -14.93
CA GLY A 587 14.39 3.66 -15.49
C GLY A 587 13.37 2.82 -14.72
N CYS A 588 13.37 1.51 -14.95
CA CYS A 588 12.59 0.55 -14.18
C CYS A 588 13.41 -0.01 -13.00
N HIS A 589 12.71 -0.48 -11.96
CA HIS A 589 13.33 -1.04 -10.77
C HIS A 589 13.27 -2.58 -10.76
N ASN A 590 14.35 -3.26 -10.37
CA ASN A 590 14.29 -4.69 -10.04
C ASN A 590 13.94 -4.86 -8.55
N PRO A 591 12.77 -5.44 -8.20
CA PRO A 591 12.34 -5.55 -6.80
C PRO A 591 13.29 -6.38 -5.91
N ASN A 592 14.18 -7.18 -6.49
CA ASN A 592 15.18 -7.96 -5.76
C ASN A 592 16.52 -7.23 -5.57
N ASN A 593 16.59 -5.96 -5.98
CA ASN A 593 17.78 -5.13 -5.87
C ASN A 593 17.53 -4.05 -4.80
N PRO A 594 18.39 -3.92 -3.78
CA PRO A 594 18.21 -2.89 -2.76
C PRO A 594 18.61 -1.49 -3.22
N VAL A 595 19.01 -1.30 -4.48
CA VAL A 595 19.45 0.02 -4.98
C VAL A 595 18.36 1.08 -4.74
N PRO A 596 18.71 2.28 -4.23
CA PRO A 596 17.72 3.32 -3.98
C PRO A 596 16.98 3.69 -5.26
N HIS A 597 15.67 3.75 -5.20
CA HIS A 597 14.79 4.17 -6.29
C HIS A 597 13.57 4.92 -5.74
N GLY A 598 12.78 5.56 -6.62
CA GLY A 598 11.54 6.23 -6.24
C GLY A 598 11.71 7.50 -5.40
N ARG A 599 12.96 7.93 -5.16
CA ARG A 599 13.30 9.18 -4.44
C ARG A 599 14.05 10.16 -5.34
N GLU A 600 13.56 11.39 -5.44
CA GLU A 600 14.26 12.45 -6.18
C GLU A 600 15.67 12.69 -5.60
N GLY A 601 16.68 12.66 -6.47
CA GLY A 601 18.07 12.85 -6.09
C GLY A 601 18.75 11.64 -5.42
N ALA A 602 18.04 10.52 -5.24
CA ALA A 602 18.62 9.25 -4.81
C ALA A 602 18.81 8.27 -5.96
N GLY A 603 19.63 7.25 -5.73
CA GLY A 603 19.86 6.16 -6.67
C GLY A 603 20.77 6.53 -7.84
N PRO A 604 21.09 5.55 -8.69
CA PRO A 604 21.97 5.74 -9.83
C PRO A 604 21.39 6.78 -10.80
N ALA A 605 22.28 7.41 -11.57
CA ALA A 605 21.85 8.20 -12.73
C ALA A 605 21.32 7.24 -13.81
N SER A 606 20.46 7.75 -14.69
CA SER A 606 20.02 6.94 -15.83
C SER A 606 21.21 6.58 -16.72
N VAL A 607 21.26 5.35 -17.23
CA VAL A 607 22.25 4.91 -18.22
C VAL A 607 22.01 5.50 -19.59
N TRP A 608 20.80 5.99 -19.86
CA TRP A 608 20.44 6.62 -21.12
C TRP A 608 20.50 8.15 -21.03
N ALA A 609 21.61 8.70 -21.50
CA ALA A 609 21.83 10.15 -21.55
C ALA A 609 21.01 10.87 -22.65
N GLY A 610 20.32 10.13 -23.53
CA GLY A 610 19.59 10.70 -24.66
C GLY A 610 20.50 11.11 -25.82
N ALA A 611 20.00 12.03 -26.66
CA ALA A 611 20.68 12.49 -27.85
C ALA A 611 22.02 13.18 -27.53
N THR A 612 23.05 12.88 -28.33
CA THR A 612 24.42 13.38 -28.10
C THR A 612 24.69 14.75 -28.73
N THR A 613 23.80 15.24 -29.60
CA THR A 613 23.96 16.51 -30.31
C THR A 613 22.61 17.21 -30.50
N THR A 614 22.63 18.54 -30.64
CA THR A 614 21.44 19.35 -30.91
C THR A 614 21.26 19.57 -32.41
N GLY A 615 20.02 19.49 -32.89
CA GLY A 615 19.63 19.83 -34.25
C GLY A 615 19.83 18.72 -35.28
N LEU A 616 20.18 17.50 -34.85
CA LEU A 616 20.24 16.31 -35.68
C LEU A 616 19.20 15.29 -35.19
N PRO A 617 18.61 14.48 -36.08
CA PRO A 617 17.81 13.33 -35.68
C PRO A 617 18.70 12.25 -35.03
N PHE A 618 18.07 11.28 -34.38
CA PHE A 618 18.76 10.06 -33.97
C PHE A 618 19.28 9.30 -35.21
N PRO A 619 20.31 8.44 -35.06
CA PRO A 619 20.88 7.71 -36.19
C PRO A 619 19.82 6.94 -36.99
N ASN A 620 19.81 7.15 -38.32
CA ASN A 620 18.89 6.50 -39.27
C ASN A 620 17.40 6.72 -38.99
N THR A 621 17.04 7.76 -38.22
CA THR A 621 15.65 8.14 -37.98
C THR A 621 15.19 9.31 -38.86
N GLU A 622 13.88 9.50 -38.96
CA GLU A 622 13.22 10.56 -39.74
C GLU A 622 13.86 11.93 -39.51
N SER A 623 14.22 12.58 -40.62
CA SER A 623 14.94 13.86 -40.59
C SER A 623 14.15 15.02 -39.95
N SER A 624 12.82 14.91 -39.86
CA SER A 624 11.97 15.89 -39.17
C SER A 624 12.02 15.78 -37.65
N LEU A 625 12.43 14.64 -37.09
CA LEU A 625 12.52 14.39 -35.64
C LEU A 625 13.89 14.81 -35.11
N PHE A 626 14.25 16.09 -35.26
CA PHE A 626 15.52 16.62 -34.77
C PHE A 626 15.52 16.70 -33.23
N ALA A 627 16.56 16.16 -32.59
CA ALA A 627 16.71 16.13 -31.14
C ALA A 627 17.48 17.34 -30.58
N ASN A 628 17.23 17.72 -29.33
CA ASN A 628 18.17 18.53 -28.56
C ASN A 628 19.10 17.61 -27.77
N MET A 629 20.33 18.06 -27.51
CA MET A 629 21.27 17.26 -26.73
C MET A 629 20.68 16.97 -25.34
N GLY A 630 20.64 15.71 -24.94
CA GLY A 630 20.04 15.23 -23.69
C GLY A 630 18.61 14.70 -23.81
N ASP A 631 17.87 15.09 -24.86
CA ASP A 631 16.50 14.63 -25.09
C ASP A 631 16.51 13.11 -25.30
N THR A 632 15.55 12.41 -24.70
CA THR A 632 15.17 11.06 -25.14
C THR A 632 14.37 11.11 -26.45
N MET A 633 14.12 9.97 -27.08
CA MET A 633 13.26 9.91 -28.27
C MET A 633 11.82 10.37 -27.94
N ALA A 634 11.28 10.03 -26.77
CA ALA A 634 9.95 10.49 -26.34
C ALA A 634 9.91 12.00 -26.12
N GLN A 635 10.92 12.57 -25.46
CA GLN A 635 11.03 14.02 -25.28
C GLN A 635 11.19 14.75 -26.62
N THR A 636 11.95 14.16 -27.56
CA THR A 636 12.08 14.66 -28.92
C THR A 636 10.76 14.63 -29.67
N TRP A 637 10.01 13.53 -29.60
CA TRP A 637 8.70 13.40 -30.23
C TRP A 637 7.74 14.45 -29.69
N THR A 638 7.66 14.61 -28.36
CA THR A 638 6.77 15.60 -27.74
C THR A 638 7.07 17.01 -28.20
N ARG A 639 8.35 17.41 -28.16
CA ARG A 639 8.76 18.75 -28.56
C ARG A 639 8.55 19.03 -30.05
N VAL A 640 8.80 18.06 -30.92
CA VAL A 640 8.69 18.26 -32.38
C VAL A 640 7.22 18.31 -32.82
N ASN A 641 6.36 17.53 -32.18
CA ASN A 641 4.93 17.46 -32.51
C ASN A 641 4.07 18.47 -31.74
N ASP A 642 4.61 19.15 -30.71
CA ASP A 642 3.86 20.08 -29.85
C ASP A 642 2.66 19.36 -29.18
N ASP A 643 2.88 18.12 -28.74
CA ASP A 643 1.87 17.26 -28.10
C ASP A 643 2.52 16.22 -27.18
N ILE A 644 1.76 15.74 -26.19
CA ILE A 644 2.13 14.62 -25.32
C ILE A 644 1.24 13.44 -25.66
N ARG A 645 1.84 12.25 -25.82
CA ARG A 645 1.07 11.03 -26.12
C ARG A 645 0.01 10.81 -25.05
N LYS A 646 -1.19 10.40 -25.47
CA LYS A 646 -2.31 10.11 -24.58
C LYS A 646 -2.66 8.62 -24.68
N PRO A 647 -3.08 7.97 -23.58
CA PRO A 647 -3.51 6.58 -23.61
C PRO A 647 -4.66 6.40 -24.60
N GLN A 648 -4.66 5.26 -25.28
CA GLN A 648 -5.69 4.85 -26.22
C GLN A 648 -6.28 3.49 -25.80
N PRO A 649 -7.51 3.15 -26.22
CA PRO A 649 -8.10 1.83 -25.93
C PRO A 649 -7.37 0.68 -26.63
N ASP A 650 -6.77 0.97 -27.78
CA ASP A 650 -6.17 -0.03 -28.65
C ASP A 650 -4.65 0.03 -28.66
N VAL A 651 -4.04 -1.13 -28.90
CA VAL A 651 -2.59 -1.25 -29.09
C VAL A 651 -2.29 -0.94 -30.55
N VAL A 652 -1.78 0.27 -30.80
CA VAL A 652 -1.54 0.79 -32.16
C VAL A 652 -0.05 0.99 -32.40
N TYR A 653 0.51 0.26 -33.36
CA TYR A 653 1.88 0.45 -33.82
C TYR A 653 1.96 1.21 -35.14
N VAL A 654 2.74 2.28 -35.14
CA VAL A 654 3.17 3.00 -36.34
C VAL A 654 4.67 3.23 -36.27
N ASP A 655 5.36 2.95 -37.39
CA ASP A 655 6.78 3.27 -37.50
C ASP A 655 6.98 4.76 -37.81
N GLU A 656 6.99 5.57 -36.75
CA GLU A 656 7.19 7.02 -36.83
C GLU A 656 8.67 7.40 -36.96
N TRP A 657 9.59 6.47 -36.65
CA TRP A 657 11.01 6.80 -36.47
C TRP A 657 11.88 6.43 -37.65
N THR A 658 11.65 5.33 -38.34
CA THR A 658 12.57 4.87 -39.41
C THR A 658 12.63 5.86 -40.58
N ASP A 659 13.82 6.27 -41.00
CA ASP A 659 13.99 7.06 -42.24
C ASP A 659 13.79 6.16 -43.47
N PRO A 660 12.72 6.35 -44.26
CA PRO A 660 12.42 5.52 -45.43
C PRO A 660 13.46 5.66 -46.55
N SER A 661 14.34 6.67 -46.50
CA SER A 661 15.46 6.82 -47.43
C SER A 661 16.65 5.91 -47.11
N VAL A 662 16.72 5.40 -45.87
CA VAL A 662 17.77 4.50 -45.41
C VAL A 662 17.30 3.04 -45.42
N THR A 663 16.12 2.76 -44.85
CA THR A 663 15.50 1.42 -44.85
C THR A 663 13.97 1.54 -44.87
N PRO A 664 13.22 0.60 -45.47
CA PRO A 664 11.76 0.67 -45.46
C PRO A 664 11.19 0.68 -44.04
N LYS A 665 10.15 1.49 -43.83
CA LYS A 665 9.37 1.49 -42.58
C LYS A 665 8.76 0.11 -42.31
N ALA A 666 8.69 -0.28 -41.04
CA ALA A 666 7.95 -1.44 -40.62
C ALA A 666 6.45 -1.26 -40.88
N GLY A 667 5.74 -2.38 -41.08
CA GLY A 667 4.30 -2.37 -41.26
C GLY A 667 3.58 -1.93 -39.99
N SER A 668 2.64 -1.00 -40.11
CA SER A 668 1.72 -0.65 -39.02
C SER A 668 0.77 -1.82 -38.74
N PHE A 669 0.39 -1.96 -37.47
CA PHE A 669 -0.66 -2.89 -37.06
C PHE A 669 -1.43 -2.29 -35.89
N THR A 670 -2.65 -2.78 -35.72
CA THR A 670 -3.50 -2.46 -34.58
C THR A 670 -4.06 -3.76 -34.04
N LEU A 671 -4.03 -3.93 -32.72
CA LEU A 671 -4.84 -4.91 -32.03
C LEU A 671 -6.04 -4.16 -31.49
N ALA A 672 -7.20 -4.23 -32.15
CA ALA A 672 -8.38 -3.45 -31.76
C ALA A 672 -9.45 -4.30 -31.09
N TYR A 673 -10.14 -3.74 -30.09
CA TYR A 673 -11.32 -4.41 -29.54
C TYR A 673 -12.50 -4.46 -30.53
N SER A 674 -12.51 -3.57 -31.53
CA SER A 674 -13.51 -3.62 -32.61
C SER A 674 -13.40 -4.87 -33.49
N ASP A 675 -12.28 -5.59 -33.42
CA ASP A 675 -12.04 -6.81 -34.18
C ASP A 675 -12.52 -8.07 -33.43
N LEU A 676 -13.04 -7.92 -32.20
CA LEU A 676 -13.69 -9.01 -31.47
C LEU A 676 -15.08 -9.32 -32.05
N GLU A 677 -15.40 -10.60 -32.17
CA GLU A 677 -16.76 -11.08 -32.45
C GLU A 677 -17.60 -11.25 -31.16
N THR A 678 -16.94 -11.29 -30.01
CA THR A 678 -17.55 -11.28 -28.68
C THR A 678 -17.67 -9.86 -28.12
N THR A 679 -18.32 -9.71 -26.96
CA THR A 679 -18.50 -8.41 -26.30
C THR A 679 -17.13 -7.78 -25.97
N PRO A 680 -16.84 -6.54 -26.44
CA PRO A 680 -15.60 -5.85 -26.09
C PRO A 680 -15.63 -5.33 -24.64
N PRO A 681 -14.49 -5.29 -23.93
CA PRO A 681 -14.40 -4.88 -22.52
C PRO A 681 -14.39 -3.35 -22.33
N ILE A 682 -15.01 -2.60 -23.24
CA ILE A 682 -15.05 -1.13 -23.26
C ILE A 682 -16.46 -0.62 -23.51
N SER A 683 -16.80 0.49 -22.87
CA SER A 683 -18.07 1.16 -23.12
C SER A 683 -18.11 1.76 -24.54
N GLY A 684 -19.29 1.87 -25.12
CA GLY A 684 -19.45 2.48 -26.45
C GLY A 684 -19.03 3.95 -26.50
N VAL A 685 -19.09 4.68 -25.39
CA VAL A 685 -18.59 6.07 -25.33
C VAL A 685 -17.07 6.08 -25.44
N CYS A 686 -16.39 5.28 -24.61
CA CYS A 686 -14.93 5.20 -24.60
C CYS A 686 -14.35 4.58 -25.88
N ALA A 687 -15.08 3.70 -26.55
CA ALA A 687 -14.69 3.20 -27.87
C ALA A 687 -14.64 4.30 -28.95
N ASN A 688 -15.40 5.39 -28.79
CA ASN A 688 -15.49 6.47 -29.76
C ASN A 688 -14.69 7.72 -29.36
N ASP A 689 -14.61 8.02 -28.06
CA ASP A 689 -13.94 9.19 -27.52
C ASP A 689 -13.24 8.83 -26.20
N TRP A 690 -11.93 8.60 -26.26
CA TRP A 690 -11.14 8.17 -25.11
C TRP A 690 -10.71 9.36 -24.26
N ALA A 691 -11.04 9.33 -22.96
CA ALA A 691 -10.78 10.41 -22.01
C ALA A 691 -10.24 9.88 -20.67
N ALA A 692 -9.89 10.77 -19.74
CA ALA A 692 -9.22 10.42 -18.47
C ALA A 692 -10.05 9.50 -17.57
N ASN A 693 -11.38 9.52 -17.72
CA ASN A 693 -12.35 8.69 -17.00
C ASN A 693 -12.66 7.36 -17.70
N CYS A 694 -12.11 7.11 -18.89
CA CYS A 694 -12.36 5.86 -19.61
C CYS A 694 -11.61 4.67 -19.01
N ARG A 695 -12.30 3.54 -18.87
CA ARG A 695 -11.77 2.29 -18.32
C ARG A 695 -12.05 1.13 -19.26
N ILE A 696 -11.07 0.23 -19.37
CA ILE A 696 -11.25 -1.13 -19.88
C ILE A 696 -11.46 -2.04 -18.66
N VAL A 697 -12.56 -2.79 -18.64
CA VAL A 697 -12.94 -3.69 -17.54
C VAL A 697 -13.13 -5.10 -18.07
N ILE A 698 -12.28 -6.04 -17.66
CA ILE A 698 -12.31 -7.42 -18.19
C ILE A 698 -12.81 -8.38 -17.11
N ASN A 699 -14.11 -8.63 -17.08
CA ASN A 699 -14.73 -9.72 -16.31
C ASN A 699 -14.67 -11.05 -17.08
N TYR A 700 -14.35 -12.14 -16.40
CA TYR A 700 -14.22 -13.47 -17.03
C TYR A 700 -15.52 -13.90 -17.72
N GLU A 701 -16.64 -13.88 -16.99
CA GLU A 701 -17.95 -14.33 -17.48
C GLU A 701 -18.38 -13.58 -18.75
N GLN A 702 -18.15 -12.28 -18.78
CA GLN A 702 -18.69 -11.40 -19.81
C GLN A 702 -17.80 -11.32 -21.05
N HIS A 703 -16.47 -11.44 -20.88
CA HIS A 703 -15.51 -11.15 -21.94
C HIS A 703 -14.65 -12.35 -22.34
N ILE A 704 -14.30 -13.23 -21.40
CA ILE A 704 -13.41 -14.38 -21.66
C ILE A 704 -14.20 -15.64 -21.97
N HIS A 705 -15.15 -16.02 -21.12
CA HIS A 705 -15.95 -17.24 -21.28
C HIS A 705 -16.66 -17.36 -22.65
N PRO A 706 -17.21 -16.28 -23.24
CA PRO A 706 -17.86 -16.36 -24.55
C PRO A 706 -16.92 -16.80 -25.70
N LEU A 707 -15.61 -16.62 -25.56
CA LEU A 707 -14.62 -17.01 -26.58
C LEU A 707 -14.65 -18.52 -26.84
N TRP A 708 -14.93 -19.33 -25.82
CA TRP A 708 -14.87 -20.79 -25.89
C TRP A 708 -15.94 -21.39 -26.80
N LYS A 709 -17.12 -20.77 -26.86
CA LYS A 709 -18.27 -21.20 -27.69
C LYS A 709 -18.47 -20.39 -28.96
N LEU A 710 -17.61 -19.40 -29.24
CA LEU A 710 -17.69 -18.63 -30.48
C LEU A 710 -17.51 -19.59 -31.68
N ASN A 711 -18.47 -19.55 -32.62
CA ASN A 711 -18.49 -20.44 -33.77
C ASN A 711 -17.32 -20.14 -34.71
N ARG A 712 -16.44 -21.13 -34.91
CA ARG A 712 -15.30 -21.06 -35.84
C ARG A 712 -15.32 -22.20 -36.86
N GLU A 713 -16.52 -22.57 -37.31
CA GLU A 713 -16.70 -23.51 -38.42
C GLU A 713 -16.21 -22.91 -39.75
N ILE A 714 -15.34 -23.64 -40.43
CA ILE A 714 -14.96 -23.37 -41.81
C ILE A 714 -15.92 -24.15 -42.71
N LEU A 715 -16.65 -23.46 -43.59
CA LEU A 715 -17.60 -24.06 -44.51
C LEU A 715 -17.03 -24.16 -45.93
N ASP A 716 -17.38 -25.22 -46.66
CA ASP A 716 -17.13 -25.30 -48.10
C ASP A 716 -18.13 -24.46 -48.93
N GLY A 717 -17.94 -24.44 -50.25
CA GLY A 717 -18.83 -23.75 -51.18
C GLY A 717 -20.27 -24.29 -51.25
N THR A 718 -20.58 -25.38 -50.56
CA THR A 718 -21.93 -25.96 -50.41
C THR A 718 -22.56 -25.69 -49.04
N GLY A 719 -21.81 -25.07 -48.12
CA GLY A 719 -22.23 -24.81 -46.74
C GLY A 719 -22.00 -26.00 -45.79
N ALA A 720 -21.21 -27.00 -46.18
CA ALA A 720 -20.83 -28.09 -45.31
C ALA A 720 -19.58 -27.72 -44.49
N VAL A 721 -19.57 -28.06 -43.20
CA VAL A 721 -18.42 -27.86 -42.31
C VAL A 721 -17.25 -28.73 -42.78
N ILE A 722 -16.13 -28.12 -43.12
CA ILE A 722 -14.88 -28.79 -43.50
C ILE A 722 -13.84 -28.78 -42.38
N ASP A 723 -13.92 -27.82 -41.47
CA ASP A 723 -13.11 -27.76 -40.25
C ASP A 723 -13.89 -26.99 -39.16
N ASN A 724 -13.56 -27.22 -37.89
CA ASN A 724 -14.21 -26.53 -36.78
C ASN A 724 -13.18 -26.23 -35.68
N TYR A 725 -12.90 -24.94 -35.50
CA TYR A 725 -11.97 -24.46 -34.47
C TYR A 725 -12.68 -23.91 -33.24
N THR A 726 -13.97 -24.21 -33.07
CA THR A 726 -14.72 -23.84 -31.87
C THR A 726 -14.12 -24.59 -30.67
N CYS A 727 -13.66 -23.89 -29.63
CA CYS A 727 -12.91 -24.54 -28.55
C CYS A 727 -13.69 -25.70 -27.91
N THR A 728 -15.00 -25.50 -27.69
CA THR A 728 -15.90 -26.52 -27.12
C THR A 728 -16.25 -27.68 -28.06
N SER A 729 -15.79 -27.70 -29.33
CA SER A 729 -15.96 -28.90 -30.18
C SER A 729 -15.01 -30.03 -29.77
N CYS A 730 -13.91 -29.72 -29.09
CA CYS A 730 -12.91 -30.68 -28.59
C CYS A 730 -12.78 -30.64 -27.07
N HIS A 731 -12.87 -29.45 -26.46
CA HIS A 731 -12.73 -29.23 -25.02
C HIS A 731 -14.09 -29.24 -24.32
N THR A 732 -14.75 -30.40 -24.31
CA THR A 732 -16.03 -30.61 -23.64
C THR A 732 -16.16 -32.02 -23.08
N ASN A 733 -16.90 -32.17 -21.99
CA ASN A 733 -17.18 -33.46 -21.37
C ASN A 733 -18.38 -34.22 -21.98
N ARG A 734 -19.02 -33.68 -23.03
CA ARG A 734 -20.17 -34.29 -23.73
C ARG A 734 -19.96 -34.28 -25.25
N ASP A 735 -20.33 -35.36 -25.93
CA ASP A 735 -20.40 -35.36 -27.39
C ASP A 735 -21.71 -34.69 -27.88
N ASP A 736 -21.85 -34.55 -29.21
CA ASP A 736 -23.05 -33.99 -29.86
C ASP A 736 -24.35 -34.74 -29.49
N GLY A 737 -24.24 -35.99 -29.05
CA GLY A 737 -25.35 -36.83 -28.59
C GLY A 737 -25.66 -36.69 -27.09
N GLY A 738 -24.90 -35.89 -26.34
CA GLY A 738 -24.99 -35.73 -24.89
C GLY A 738 -24.38 -36.89 -24.10
N VAL A 739 -23.60 -37.76 -24.75
CA VAL A 739 -22.89 -38.87 -24.10
C VAL A 739 -21.61 -38.33 -23.47
N ALA A 740 -21.25 -38.80 -22.28
CA ALA A 740 -20.03 -38.40 -21.61
C ALA A 740 -18.79 -38.79 -22.44
N GLN A 741 -17.85 -37.87 -22.59
CA GLN A 741 -16.55 -38.08 -23.23
C GLN A 741 -15.44 -37.42 -22.40
N VAL A 742 -14.22 -37.94 -22.49
CA VAL A 742 -13.07 -37.28 -21.86
C VAL A 742 -12.73 -36.04 -22.70
N PRO A 743 -12.74 -34.83 -22.12
CA PRO A 743 -12.34 -33.63 -22.84
C PRO A 743 -10.92 -33.75 -23.40
N GLU A 744 -10.69 -33.27 -24.63
CA GLU A 744 -9.34 -33.30 -25.19
C GLU A 744 -8.34 -32.57 -24.29
N ALA A 745 -7.15 -33.16 -24.13
CA ALA A 745 -6.10 -32.70 -23.23
C ALA A 745 -6.51 -32.54 -21.75
N GLN A 746 -7.60 -33.20 -21.30
CA GLN A 746 -8.13 -33.07 -19.94
C GLN A 746 -8.49 -31.62 -19.60
N LEU A 747 -9.09 -30.90 -20.56
CA LEU A 747 -9.50 -29.51 -20.39
C LEU A 747 -10.96 -29.37 -20.81
N ASP A 748 -11.84 -29.09 -19.83
CA ASP A 748 -13.27 -28.84 -20.08
C ASP A 748 -13.55 -27.33 -20.16
N LEU A 749 -13.86 -26.84 -21.37
CA LEU A 749 -14.23 -25.43 -21.59
C LEU A 749 -15.76 -25.24 -21.71
N SER A 750 -16.54 -26.23 -21.25
CA SER A 750 -17.99 -26.17 -21.33
C SER A 750 -18.61 -25.08 -20.45
N ASP A 751 -19.85 -24.74 -20.79
CA ASP A 751 -20.67 -23.78 -20.06
C ASP A 751 -21.26 -24.41 -18.79
N GLY A 752 -21.75 -23.56 -17.88
CA GLY A 752 -22.39 -23.97 -16.63
C GLY A 752 -21.49 -23.93 -15.39
N PRO A 753 -22.11 -24.01 -14.19
CA PRO A 753 -21.41 -23.87 -12.93
C PRO A 753 -20.48 -25.05 -12.66
N SER A 754 -19.31 -24.75 -12.11
CA SER A 754 -18.36 -25.76 -11.69
C SER A 754 -18.90 -26.56 -10.49
N PRO A 755 -18.62 -27.88 -10.41
CA PRO A 755 -18.91 -28.67 -9.23
C PRO A 755 -18.08 -28.26 -8.00
N ASP A 756 -16.91 -27.66 -8.19
CA ASP A 756 -16.01 -27.23 -7.09
C ASP A 756 -16.46 -25.90 -6.47
N GLU A 757 -16.86 -24.96 -7.33
CA GLU A 757 -17.29 -23.61 -6.97
C GLU A 757 -18.44 -23.19 -7.89
N PRO A 758 -19.71 -23.36 -7.47
CA PRO A 758 -20.87 -23.09 -8.31
C PRO A 758 -21.01 -21.64 -8.78
N LEU A 759 -20.32 -20.68 -8.14
CA LEU A 759 -20.28 -19.28 -8.58
C LEU A 759 -19.30 -19.04 -9.75
N HIS A 760 -18.48 -20.03 -10.10
CA HIS A 760 -17.60 -19.98 -11.27
C HIS A 760 -18.08 -20.92 -12.38
N PHE A 761 -17.84 -20.54 -13.63
CA PHE A 761 -17.94 -21.50 -14.74
C PHE A 761 -16.90 -22.61 -14.62
N THR A 762 -17.27 -23.82 -15.06
CA THR A 762 -16.35 -24.96 -15.20
C THR A 762 -15.07 -24.56 -15.95
N ALA A 763 -15.20 -23.88 -17.09
CA ALA A 763 -14.06 -23.41 -17.87
C ALA A 763 -13.09 -22.51 -17.09
N TYR A 764 -13.57 -21.64 -16.19
CA TYR A 764 -12.69 -20.80 -15.35
C TYR A 764 -11.83 -21.68 -14.45
N ARG A 765 -12.46 -22.67 -13.83
CA ARG A 765 -11.85 -23.59 -12.87
C ARG A 765 -10.79 -24.47 -13.54
N GLU A 766 -11.12 -24.99 -14.72
CA GLU A 766 -10.28 -25.86 -15.54
C GLU A 766 -9.03 -25.15 -16.09
N LEU A 767 -9.17 -23.88 -16.52
CA LEU A 767 -8.04 -23.06 -16.94
C LEU A 767 -7.18 -22.62 -15.75
N LEU A 768 -7.90 -22.23 -14.71
CA LEU A 768 -7.57 -21.76 -13.38
C LEU A 768 -6.61 -22.58 -12.54
N PHE A 769 -7.04 -23.82 -12.30
CA PHE A 769 -6.69 -24.63 -11.14
C PHE A 769 -6.17 -26.01 -11.56
N PRO A 770 -5.37 -26.67 -10.70
CA PRO A 770 -5.06 -28.06 -10.94
C PRO A 770 -6.32 -28.91 -10.81
N ASP A 771 -6.39 -29.95 -11.63
CA ASP A 771 -7.44 -30.97 -11.61
C ASP A 771 -6.81 -32.38 -11.73
N ASN A 772 -7.62 -33.42 -11.92
CA ASN A 772 -7.20 -34.80 -12.09
C ASN A 772 -7.49 -35.30 -13.51
N GLU A 773 -6.64 -36.16 -14.05
CA GLU A 773 -6.88 -36.83 -15.33
C GLU A 773 -8.17 -37.66 -15.23
N GLN A 774 -9.11 -37.48 -16.15
CA GLN A 774 -10.36 -38.22 -16.20
C GLN A 774 -10.30 -39.39 -17.20
N GLU A 775 -11.05 -40.45 -16.89
CA GLU A 775 -11.30 -41.57 -17.79
C GLU A 775 -12.77 -41.99 -17.81
N LEU A 776 -13.19 -42.66 -18.89
CA LEU A 776 -14.54 -43.21 -19.00
C LEU A 776 -14.63 -44.60 -18.39
N VAL A 777 -15.32 -44.72 -17.25
CA VAL A 777 -15.64 -45.99 -16.61
C VAL A 777 -17.15 -46.21 -16.62
N ASN A 778 -17.60 -47.25 -17.31
CA ASN A 778 -19.02 -47.60 -17.45
C ASN A 778 -19.91 -46.43 -17.97
N GLY A 779 -19.35 -45.54 -18.80
CA GLY A 779 -20.08 -44.40 -19.37
C GLY A 779 -20.20 -43.18 -18.46
N ALA A 780 -19.51 -43.17 -17.32
CA ALA A 780 -19.33 -42.00 -16.47
C ALA A 780 -17.87 -41.55 -16.50
N LEU A 781 -17.65 -40.23 -16.43
CA LEU A 781 -16.34 -39.65 -16.19
C LEU A 781 -15.99 -39.81 -14.72
N VAL A 782 -14.80 -40.33 -14.46
CA VAL A 782 -14.24 -40.50 -13.12
C VAL A 782 -12.76 -40.16 -13.15
N ASP A 783 -12.23 -39.69 -12.02
CA ASP A 783 -10.81 -39.45 -11.83
C ASP A 783 -10.02 -40.74 -12.00
N LYS A 784 -9.07 -40.72 -12.94
CA LYS A 784 -8.14 -41.80 -13.18
C LYS A 784 -7.20 -41.92 -12.00
N SER A 785 -7.30 -43.07 -11.32
CA SER A 785 -6.47 -43.39 -10.18
C SER A 785 -5.40 -44.41 -10.57
N VAL A 786 -4.15 -44.15 -10.20
CA VAL A 786 -3.02 -45.05 -10.42
C VAL A 786 -2.48 -45.58 -9.10
N ASP A 787 -1.98 -46.82 -9.13
CA ASP A 787 -1.29 -47.41 -7.99
C ASP A 787 0.00 -46.62 -7.71
N THR A 788 0.12 -46.09 -6.50
CA THR A 788 1.28 -45.31 -6.05
C THR A 788 2.53 -46.17 -5.85
N GLY A 789 2.38 -47.50 -5.79
CA GLY A 789 3.42 -48.43 -5.36
C GLY A 789 3.57 -48.52 -3.83
N GLU A 790 2.79 -47.75 -3.09
CA GLU A 790 2.68 -47.83 -1.63
C GLU A 790 1.54 -48.76 -1.21
N VAL A 791 1.64 -49.33 -0.02
CA VAL A 791 0.65 -50.26 0.54
C VAL A 791 0.11 -49.71 1.84
N LEU A 792 -1.19 -49.89 2.07
CA LEU A 792 -1.84 -49.51 3.33
C LEU A 792 -1.21 -50.28 4.49
N ARG A 793 -0.90 -49.59 5.58
CA ARG A 793 -0.27 -50.16 6.79
C ARG A 793 -1.09 -49.82 8.03
N ASP A 794 -1.06 -50.71 9.03
CA ASP A 794 -1.65 -50.46 10.35
C ASP A 794 -0.76 -49.54 11.23
N GLU A 795 -1.21 -49.25 12.45
CA GLU A 795 -0.50 -48.37 13.41
C GLU A 795 0.90 -48.89 13.77
N GLU A 796 1.14 -50.20 13.59
CA GLU A 796 2.43 -50.87 13.81
C GLU A 796 3.29 -50.98 12.54
N GLY A 797 2.83 -50.44 11.41
CA GLY A 797 3.56 -50.42 10.13
C GLY A 797 3.47 -51.72 9.31
N VAL A 798 2.57 -52.64 9.64
CA VAL A 798 2.36 -53.91 8.94
C VAL A 798 1.36 -53.72 7.79
N PRO A 799 1.64 -54.24 6.57
CA PRO A 799 0.71 -54.13 5.44
C PRO A 799 -0.66 -54.74 5.75
N ILE A 800 -1.71 -53.96 5.50
CA ILE A 800 -3.10 -54.40 5.57
C ILE A 800 -3.38 -55.25 4.33
N LEU A 801 -3.89 -56.47 4.55
CA LEU A 801 -4.21 -57.42 3.49
C LEU A 801 -5.68 -57.35 3.09
N ASP A 802 -5.99 -57.59 1.82
CA ASP A 802 -7.35 -57.73 1.30
C ASP A 802 -7.98 -59.09 1.65
N ALA A 803 -9.23 -59.31 1.22
CA ALA A 803 -9.96 -60.55 1.47
C ALA A 803 -9.30 -61.81 0.84
N ASN A 804 -8.33 -61.63 -0.06
CA ASN A 804 -7.58 -62.70 -0.72
C ASN A 804 -6.15 -62.87 -0.13
N GLY A 805 -5.78 -62.07 0.86
CA GLY A 805 -4.47 -62.10 1.50
C GLY A 805 -3.37 -61.37 0.74
N MET A 806 -3.72 -60.46 -0.18
CA MET A 806 -2.75 -59.59 -0.88
C MET A 806 -2.65 -58.24 -0.19
N GLU A 807 -1.46 -57.62 -0.19
CA GLU A 807 -1.27 -56.26 0.32
C GLU A 807 -2.18 -55.28 -0.44
N GLN A 808 -2.83 -54.36 0.27
CA GLN A 808 -3.72 -53.38 -0.33
C GLN A 808 -2.92 -52.17 -0.85
N PRO A 809 -2.84 -51.95 -2.18
CA PRO A 809 -2.14 -50.79 -2.72
C PRO A 809 -2.91 -49.49 -2.44
N ILE A 810 -2.16 -48.40 -2.28
CA ILE A 810 -2.71 -47.04 -2.21
C ILE A 810 -2.83 -46.52 -3.63
N PHE A 811 -4.03 -46.07 -3.99
CA PHE A 811 -4.29 -45.39 -5.25
C PHE A 811 -4.33 -43.87 -5.03
N ALA A 812 -3.79 -43.13 -5.98
CA ALA A 812 -3.88 -41.67 -6.02
C ALA A 812 -4.32 -41.20 -7.41
N PRO A 813 -5.06 -40.08 -7.50
CA PRO A 813 -5.40 -39.50 -8.79
C PRO A 813 -4.16 -39.00 -9.53
N VAL A 814 -4.22 -38.98 -10.85
CA VAL A 814 -3.14 -38.43 -11.70
C VAL A 814 -3.37 -36.92 -11.85
N PRO A 815 -2.50 -36.04 -11.32
CA PRO A 815 -2.74 -34.60 -11.36
C PRO A 815 -2.52 -34.02 -12.77
N VAL A 816 -3.38 -33.08 -13.14
CA VAL A 816 -3.31 -32.21 -14.32
C VAL A 816 -3.07 -30.78 -13.82
N ALA A 817 -2.00 -30.14 -14.31
CA ALA A 817 -1.69 -28.77 -13.91
C ALA A 817 -2.61 -27.75 -14.60
N ALA A 818 -2.93 -26.63 -13.94
CA ALA A 818 -3.65 -25.49 -14.53
C ALA A 818 -2.97 -24.97 -15.80
N SER A 819 -3.74 -24.69 -16.86
CA SER A 819 -3.20 -24.24 -18.17
C SER A 819 -2.85 -22.76 -18.21
N MET A 820 -3.49 -21.97 -17.35
CA MET A 820 -3.29 -20.54 -17.21
C MET A 820 -2.74 -20.19 -15.82
N SER A 821 -2.22 -18.98 -15.69
CA SER A 821 -1.63 -18.48 -14.46
C SER A 821 -2.03 -17.03 -14.19
N VAL A 822 -2.42 -16.75 -12.95
CA VAL A 822 -2.62 -15.40 -12.42
C VAL A 822 -1.33 -14.57 -12.40
N ASN A 823 -0.17 -15.15 -12.73
CA ASN A 823 1.08 -14.39 -12.87
C ASN A 823 1.17 -13.67 -14.22
N GLY A 824 0.34 -14.00 -15.21
CA GLY A 824 0.31 -13.33 -16.51
C GLY A 824 0.35 -14.26 -17.71
N ALA A 825 0.19 -13.69 -18.89
CA ALA A 825 0.13 -14.39 -20.17
C ALA A 825 1.42 -15.17 -20.46
N ALA A 826 2.57 -14.54 -20.24
CA ALA A 826 3.89 -15.15 -20.45
C ALA A 826 4.16 -16.35 -19.50
N SER A 827 3.47 -16.40 -18.35
CA SER A 827 3.55 -17.51 -17.39
C SER A 827 2.53 -18.63 -17.67
N SER A 828 1.71 -18.50 -18.71
CA SER A 828 0.61 -19.41 -19.01
C SER A 828 0.96 -20.30 -20.21
N ARG A 829 1.00 -21.62 -20.02
CA ARG A 829 1.26 -22.56 -21.12
C ARG A 829 0.18 -22.49 -22.21
N PHE A 830 -1.03 -22.06 -21.84
CA PHE A 830 -2.14 -21.83 -22.75
C PHE A 830 -1.74 -20.92 -23.93
N MET A 831 -0.99 -19.85 -23.70
CA MET A 831 -0.58 -18.94 -24.79
C MET A 831 0.33 -19.63 -25.81
N GLY A 832 1.12 -20.62 -25.36
CA GLY A 832 2.10 -21.32 -26.18
C GLY A 832 1.51 -22.14 -27.33
N VAL A 833 0.27 -22.63 -27.22
CA VAL A 833 -0.33 -23.48 -28.27
C VAL A 833 -0.85 -22.68 -29.47
N PHE A 834 -1.05 -21.37 -29.31
CA PHE A 834 -1.53 -20.46 -30.37
C PHE A 834 -0.38 -19.75 -31.10
N ARG A 835 0.85 -19.81 -30.57
CA ARG A 835 2.05 -19.25 -31.21
C ARG A 835 2.37 -19.99 -32.51
N ALA A 836 3.18 -19.38 -33.35
CA ALA A 836 3.67 -19.98 -34.59
C ALA A 836 4.29 -21.38 -34.34
N GLY A 837 3.81 -22.39 -35.06
CA GLY A 837 4.18 -23.81 -34.89
C GLY A 837 3.43 -24.55 -33.78
N GLY A 838 2.53 -23.89 -33.07
CA GLY A 838 1.65 -24.49 -32.07
C GLY A 838 0.49 -25.30 -32.67
N VAL A 839 -0.13 -26.17 -31.87
CA VAL A 839 -1.22 -27.04 -32.31
C VAL A 839 -2.53 -26.29 -32.62
N HIS A 840 -2.66 -25.06 -32.12
CA HIS A 840 -3.81 -24.16 -32.34
C HIS A 840 -3.40 -22.87 -33.07
N GLU A 841 -2.30 -22.89 -33.83
CA GLU A 841 -1.86 -21.72 -34.58
C GLU A 841 -3.00 -21.18 -35.48
N ASN A 842 -3.31 -19.88 -35.35
CA ASN A 842 -4.39 -19.18 -36.04
C ASN A 842 -5.83 -19.59 -35.68
N PHE A 843 -6.05 -20.35 -34.59
CA PHE A 843 -7.41 -20.71 -34.15
C PHE A 843 -8.11 -19.55 -33.42
N LEU A 844 -7.34 -18.68 -32.77
CA LEU A 844 -7.80 -17.43 -32.18
C LEU A 844 -7.22 -16.25 -32.96
N SER A 845 -8.03 -15.21 -33.12
CA SER A 845 -7.60 -13.95 -33.71
C SER A 845 -6.64 -13.20 -32.77
N PRO A 846 -5.82 -12.27 -33.30
CA PRO A 846 -4.96 -11.43 -32.47
C PRO A 846 -5.70 -10.63 -31.39
N ALA A 847 -6.93 -10.17 -31.67
CA ALA A 847 -7.73 -9.43 -30.70
C ALA A 847 -8.19 -10.31 -29.52
N GLU A 848 -8.54 -11.57 -29.79
CA GLU A 848 -8.91 -12.55 -28.74
C GLU A 848 -7.70 -12.94 -27.89
N LEU A 849 -6.54 -13.17 -28.52
CA LEU A 849 -5.29 -13.45 -27.79
C LEU A 849 -4.86 -12.27 -26.93
N ARG A 850 -5.00 -11.04 -27.43
CA ARG A 850 -4.80 -9.81 -26.65
C ARG A 850 -5.70 -9.78 -25.43
N LEU A 851 -7.01 -9.99 -25.61
CA LEU A 851 -7.98 -9.94 -24.51
C LEU A 851 -7.65 -10.96 -23.39
N ILE A 852 -7.29 -12.19 -23.77
CA ILE A 852 -6.86 -13.23 -22.82
C ILE A 852 -5.56 -12.81 -22.12
N ALA A 853 -4.59 -12.27 -22.86
CA ALA A 853 -3.31 -11.85 -22.30
C ALA A 853 -3.49 -10.73 -21.26
N GLU A 854 -4.30 -9.71 -21.58
CA GLU A 854 -4.61 -8.60 -20.70
C GLU A 854 -5.24 -9.07 -19.40
N TRP A 855 -6.26 -9.92 -19.49
CA TRP A 855 -6.95 -10.50 -18.34
C TRP A 855 -6.00 -11.29 -17.43
N LEU A 856 -5.12 -12.12 -18.00
CA LEU A 856 -4.11 -12.86 -17.23
C LEU A 856 -3.11 -11.92 -16.57
N ASP A 857 -2.63 -10.92 -17.30
CA ASP A 857 -1.60 -10.00 -16.82
C ASP A 857 -2.07 -9.14 -15.65
N ILE A 858 -3.35 -8.75 -15.60
CA ILE A 858 -3.95 -8.00 -14.49
C ILE A 858 -4.42 -8.88 -13.32
N GLY A 859 -4.20 -10.20 -13.39
CA GLY A 859 -4.43 -11.13 -12.26
C GLY A 859 -5.57 -12.13 -12.44
N ALA A 860 -6.14 -12.24 -13.64
CA ALA A 860 -7.15 -13.22 -14.03
C ALA A 860 -8.39 -13.28 -13.09
N GLN A 861 -8.82 -12.10 -12.64
CA GLN A 861 -9.97 -11.99 -11.73
C GLN A 861 -11.25 -12.50 -12.39
N TYR A 862 -12.18 -13.03 -11.60
CA TYR A 862 -13.47 -13.44 -12.13
C TYR A 862 -14.33 -12.21 -12.47
N TYR A 863 -14.37 -11.22 -11.57
CA TYR A 863 -14.84 -9.86 -11.79
C TYR A 863 -13.74 -8.86 -11.44
N ASN A 864 -13.60 -7.82 -12.26
CA ASN A 864 -12.72 -6.67 -12.07
C ASN A 864 -13.49 -5.40 -11.66
N ASN A 865 -14.78 -5.50 -11.42
CA ASN A 865 -15.63 -4.42 -10.91
C ASN A 865 -16.62 -5.00 -9.87
N PRO A 866 -16.63 -4.50 -8.62
CA PRO A 866 -17.49 -5.07 -7.57
C PRO A 866 -18.98 -4.88 -7.85
N PHE A 867 -19.36 -3.92 -8.69
CA PHE A 867 -20.76 -3.70 -9.08
C PHE A 867 -21.23 -4.61 -10.21
N ASP A 868 -20.32 -5.35 -10.85
CA ASP A 868 -20.66 -6.39 -11.83
C ASP A 868 -20.80 -7.77 -11.18
N ALA A 869 -20.20 -7.97 -10.00
CA ALA A 869 -20.31 -9.20 -9.22
C ALA A 869 -21.74 -9.37 -8.67
N PRO A 870 -22.28 -10.61 -8.56
CA PRO A 870 -23.56 -10.85 -7.90
C PRO A 870 -23.55 -10.38 -6.44
N GLU A 871 -24.64 -9.75 -6.01
CA GLU A 871 -24.86 -9.34 -4.62
C GLU A 871 -25.28 -10.53 -3.77
N ASN A 872 -24.89 -10.53 -2.49
CA ASN A 872 -25.19 -11.61 -1.54
C ASN A 872 -26.67 -11.70 -1.11
#